data_AF-A0A953YG28-F1
#
_entry.id   AF-A0A953YG28-F1
#
_cell.length_a   1.000
_cell.length_b   1.000
_cell.length_c   1.000
_cell.angle_alpha   90.00
_cell.angle_beta   90.00
_cell.angle_gamma   90.00
#
_symmetry.space_group_name_H-M   'P 1'
#
loop_
_entity.id
_entity.type
_entity.pdbx_description
1 polymer ?
#
loop_
_entity_poly.entity_id
_entity_poly.type
_entity_poly.pdbx_seq_one_letter_code
_entity_poly.pdbx_strand_id
1 'polypeptide(L)'
;MTNQPNVITVSPPARHKLGAWSPVQKSAFTDLLKSNNALSEDEKERLVQETTSILSECVQPDAADQINTGLVIGYVQSGKTLSFTSLTALARDNGYRLVILLAGTTNNLVEQSFDRLKRDLDVSGAREWNVFTTQLKAFQASELGRVNKEVAAWRRNSDRARTIIIVSMKQHKHLNNLAKLLSDLDFSDVPTLIIDDEGDQAGLNTKAKQDDESTTYARIKALRSLFPHHSYVLYTATPQAPLLISRIDALSPDFGKVLTPGDSYVGGQEFFVEGHDRYIELIPSSDVPDKNDPPHHPPESLKDALMDFFVGVAIGFLEGEFKKGRNRSMMIHPAVGKDDHLMFARWARQIKDHWATILQDQGHPDHTELLEKFRKSTEGLLKTYETNLTFADITPVLFETMEETTVAELNTREKSRITPVDWEGEYSWILVGGIGLDRGFTVEGLTVSYMPRSTGVGNADNIQQRARFFGYKKRYLGLCRIYLTEENISAFTDYVRHEEAIRGSIRTHLSSGKTLKEWRRTYPLDTNLKPTRSSVILLEMYQSKGKGGWVVPAHPFDDAEVVAENRETVDRILGSFDYSAYGEEGWNDLQIVPKFSNRIALADILPMIEQLRYKWPDDTLEHSALILGLERMVADDPDIRCSLYALSGPWSGVESKRTLTEKEPARIRALFQGSNARTNYPGASALVSAETVTFQIHRYHIQTANKKRMIRDVPILATHIPDRLMERVWIER
;
A
#
# COMPACT_ATOMS: atom_id res chain seq x y z
N MET A 1 0.30 -29.23 58.44
CA MET A 1 1.42 -28.99 57.52
C MET A 1 0.90 -29.11 56.10
N THR A 2 0.48 -27.99 55.51
CA THR A 2 -0.21 -27.95 54.22
C THR A 2 0.75 -27.39 53.16
N ASN A 3 1.21 -28.28 52.29
CA ASN A 3 1.94 -27.94 51.06
C ASN A 3 0.98 -27.19 50.11
N GLN A 4 1.21 -25.89 49.90
CA GLN A 4 0.67 -25.17 48.75
C GLN A 4 1.70 -25.23 47.60
N PRO A 5 1.28 -25.46 46.35
CA PRO A 5 2.17 -25.41 45.20
C PRO A 5 2.58 -23.96 44.91
N ASN A 6 3.89 -23.72 44.78
CA ASN A 6 4.44 -22.46 44.29
C ASN A 6 3.96 -22.22 42.85
N VAL A 7 2.93 -21.38 42.70
CA VAL A 7 2.58 -20.81 41.40
C VAL A 7 3.61 -19.72 41.11
N ILE A 8 4.57 -20.03 40.25
CA ILE A 8 5.44 -19.01 39.66
C ILE A 8 4.60 -18.27 38.62
N THR A 9 3.98 -17.17 39.02
CA THR A 9 3.45 -16.18 38.10
C THR A 9 4.63 -15.49 37.42
N VAL A 10 4.97 -15.94 36.21
CA VAL A 10 5.81 -15.16 35.30
C VAL A 10 4.94 -14.02 34.79
N SER A 11 4.98 -12.89 35.51
CA SER A 11 4.50 -11.63 34.94
C SER A 11 5.34 -11.31 33.71
N PRO A 12 4.74 -10.96 32.56
CA PRO A 12 5.48 -10.35 31.47
C PRO A 12 6.26 -9.15 32.04
N PRO A 13 7.49 -8.86 31.59
CA PRO A 13 8.14 -7.63 31.99
C PRO A 13 7.18 -6.48 31.70
N ALA A 14 6.93 -5.66 32.72
CA ALA A 14 6.12 -4.47 32.59
C ALA A 14 6.68 -3.67 31.39
N ARG A 15 5.92 -3.63 30.29
CA ARG A 15 6.28 -2.78 29.17
C ARG A 15 6.12 -1.35 29.67
N HIS A 16 7.24 -0.72 29.98
CA HIS A 16 7.31 0.73 30.05
C HIS A 16 6.66 1.26 28.77
N LYS A 17 5.67 2.12 28.91
CA LYS A 17 5.38 3.10 27.86
C LYS A 17 6.73 3.71 27.50
N LEU A 18 7.21 3.50 26.27
CA LEU A 18 8.33 4.28 25.75
C LEU A 18 7.89 5.73 25.89
N GLY A 19 8.42 6.44 26.88
CA GLY A 19 8.29 7.88 26.94
C GLY A 19 9.08 8.39 25.76
N ALA A 20 8.41 8.78 24.68
CA ALA A 20 9.05 9.38 23.52
C ALA A 20 9.95 10.52 24.03
N TRP A 21 11.26 10.37 23.86
CA TRP A 21 12.21 11.43 24.19
C TRP A 21 11.95 12.60 23.23
N SER A 22 12.38 13.81 23.58
CA SER A 22 12.10 15.00 22.77
C SER A 22 13.34 15.38 21.96
N PRO A 23 13.37 15.13 20.63
CA PRO A 23 14.47 15.57 19.80
C PRO A 23 14.61 17.08 19.76
N VAL A 24 15.86 17.54 19.76
CA VAL A 24 16.23 18.95 19.66
C VAL A 24 16.71 19.26 18.25
N GLN A 25 16.27 20.39 17.71
CA GLN A 25 16.70 20.90 16.40
C GLN A 25 17.89 21.85 16.60
N LYS A 26 18.99 21.62 15.88
CA LYS A 26 20.19 22.47 15.88
C LYS A 26 20.62 22.76 14.43
N SER A 27 21.90 23.06 14.20
CA SER A 27 22.40 23.56 12.92
C SER A 27 22.12 22.59 11.77
N ALA A 28 22.36 21.29 11.94
CA ALA A 28 22.23 20.34 10.83
C ALA A 28 20.80 20.32 10.27
N PHE A 29 19.79 20.26 11.15
CA PHE A 29 18.39 20.26 10.74
C PHE A 29 17.92 21.65 10.28
N THR A 30 18.27 22.71 11.01
CA THR A 30 17.80 24.07 10.67
C THR A 30 18.42 24.61 9.39
N ASP A 31 19.67 24.26 9.07
CA ASP A 31 20.33 24.68 7.82
C ASP A 31 19.76 23.92 6.62
N LEU A 32 19.41 22.63 6.77
CA LEU A 32 18.68 21.87 5.75
C LEU A 32 17.32 22.51 5.44
N LEU A 33 16.56 22.93 6.45
CA LEU A 33 15.27 23.60 6.25
C LEU A 33 15.41 24.96 5.58
N LYS A 34 16.42 25.76 5.96
CA LYS A 34 16.67 27.09 5.40
C LYS A 34 17.15 27.05 3.96
N SER A 35 17.99 26.08 3.61
CA SER A 35 18.51 25.90 2.25
C SER A 35 17.45 25.37 1.27
N ASN A 36 16.40 24.74 1.78
CA ASN A 36 15.31 24.22 0.95
C ASN A 36 14.28 25.31 0.60
N ASN A 37 14.53 26.01 -0.51
CA ASN A 37 13.64 27.03 -1.06
C ASN A 37 12.44 26.46 -1.84
N ALA A 38 12.39 25.15 -2.06
CA ALA A 38 11.31 24.52 -2.82
C ALA A 38 10.06 24.26 -1.97
N LEU A 39 10.20 24.20 -0.65
CA LEU A 39 9.10 24.02 0.29
C LEU A 39 8.53 25.37 0.76
N SER A 40 7.21 25.44 0.84
CA SER A 40 6.50 26.47 1.59
C SER A 40 6.77 26.37 3.10
N GLU A 41 6.47 27.43 3.86
CA GLU A 41 6.65 27.41 5.32
C GLU A 41 5.77 26.35 6.00
N ASP A 42 4.53 26.15 5.54
CA ASP A 42 3.63 25.11 6.04
C ASP A 42 4.18 23.71 5.76
N GLU A 43 4.79 23.48 4.58
CA GLU A 43 5.45 22.21 4.26
C GLU A 43 6.70 21.98 5.12
N LYS A 44 7.46 23.03 5.44
CA LYS A 44 8.60 22.95 6.37
C LYS A 44 8.14 22.62 7.78
N GLU A 45 7.08 23.26 8.29
CA GLU A 45 6.53 22.97 9.61
C GLU A 45 6.02 21.51 9.68
N ARG A 46 5.33 21.05 8.65
CA ARG A 46 4.89 19.65 8.54
C ARG A 46 6.08 18.70 8.57
N LEU A 47 7.12 18.96 7.79
CA LEU A 47 8.36 18.19 7.78
C LEU A 47 9.03 18.15 9.16
N VAL A 48 9.04 19.27 9.89
CA VAL A 48 9.54 19.37 11.27
C VAL A 48 8.75 18.46 12.20
N GLN A 49 7.43 18.57 12.20
CA GLN A 49 6.54 17.79 13.06
C GLN A 49 6.64 16.29 12.78
N GLU A 50 6.61 15.89 11.51
CA GLU A 50 6.70 14.48 11.11
C GLU A 50 8.07 13.89 11.41
N THR A 51 9.16 14.61 11.12
CA THR A 51 10.53 14.13 11.39
C THR A 51 10.80 14.02 12.89
N THR A 52 10.36 15.01 13.68
CA THR A 52 10.48 14.97 15.15
C THR A 52 9.69 13.79 15.73
N SER A 53 8.47 13.56 15.24
CA SER A 53 7.65 12.41 15.62
C SER A 53 8.35 11.08 15.31
N ILE A 54 8.95 10.93 14.13
CA ILE A 54 9.69 9.70 13.77
C ILE A 54 10.89 9.51 14.70
N LEU A 55 11.72 10.55 14.89
CA LEU A 55 12.94 10.41 15.69
C LEU A 55 12.65 10.19 17.18
N SER A 56 11.56 10.75 17.71
CA SER A 56 11.14 10.56 19.11
C SER A 56 10.80 9.11 19.47
N GLU A 57 10.44 8.31 18.46
CA GLU A 57 10.19 6.87 18.60
C GLU A 57 11.45 6.03 18.35
N CYS A 58 12.49 6.61 17.72
CA CYS A 58 13.79 5.96 17.60
C CYS A 58 14.48 5.85 18.97
N VAL A 59 15.49 5.00 19.08
CA VAL A 59 16.24 4.79 20.32
C VAL A 59 16.93 6.10 20.71
N GLN A 60 16.75 6.53 21.95
CA GLN A 60 17.40 7.75 22.45
C GLN A 60 18.92 7.52 22.53
N PRO A 61 19.77 8.38 21.93
CA PRO A 61 21.22 8.15 21.82
C PRO A 61 21.99 7.91 23.11
N ASP A 62 21.50 8.42 24.23
CA ASP A 62 22.13 8.26 25.55
C ASP A 62 21.49 7.15 26.41
N ALA A 63 20.53 6.40 25.85
CA ALA A 63 19.89 5.28 26.54
C ALA A 63 20.79 4.03 26.60
N ALA A 64 20.43 3.09 27.46
CA ALA A 64 21.03 1.76 27.49
C ALA A 64 20.84 1.03 26.15
N ASP A 65 21.56 -0.09 25.96
CA ASP A 65 21.45 -0.95 24.78
C ASP A 65 19.99 -1.27 24.48
N GLN A 66 19.52 -0.77 23.33
CA GLN A 66 18.15 -0.88 22.90
C GLN A 66 18.11 -0.90 21.38
N ILE A 67 17.21 -1.72 20.84
CA ILE A 67 16.97 -1.81 19.41
C ILE A 67 15.48 -1.68 19.14
N ASN A 68 15.10 -1.03 18.05
CA ASN A 68 13.73 -1.04 17.56
C ASN A 68 13.66 -0.94 16.04
N THR A 69 12.47 -1.21 15.51
CA THR A 69 12.17 -1.11 14.07
C THR A 69 10.98 -0.19 13.84
N GLY A 70 11.14 0.79 12.95
CA GLY A 70 10.09 1.72 12.54
C GLY A 70 9.62 1.48 11.11
N LEU A 71 8.37 1.82 10.81
CA LEU A 71 7.83 1.86 9.46
C LEU A 71 7.31 3.26 9.12
N VAL A 72 7.94 3.90 8.15
CA VAL A 72 7.50 5.18 7.58
C VAL A 72 6.86 4.93 6.22
N ILE A 73 5.59 5.28 6.11
CA ILE A 73 4.75 5.03 4.95
C ILE A 73 4.53 6.35 4.22
N GLY A 74 5.04 6.48 3.01
CA GLY A 74 4.78 7.63 2.15
C GLY A 74 3.92 7.25 0.94
N TYR A 75 3.51 8.25 0.16
CA TYR A 75 2.95 8.02 -1.17
C TYR A 75 4.10 7.87 -2.20
N VAL A 76 3.81 7.36 -3.39
CA VAL A 76 4.78 7.30 -4.51
C VAL A 76 5.23 8.71 -4.85
N GLN A 77 6.54 8.96 -4.90
CA GLN A 77 7.10 10.28 -5.23
C GLN A 77 6.62 11.44 -4.33
N SER A 78 6.25 11.16 -3.08
CA SER A 78 5.79 12.16 -2.08
C SER A 78 6.89 12.83 -1.26
N GLY A 79 8.16 12.60 -1.60
CA GLY A 79 9.27 13.19 -0.83
C GLY A 79 9.82 12.34 0.31
N LYS A 80 9.62 11.01 0.31
CA LYS A 80 10.25 10.07 1.27
C LYS A 80 11.75 10.31 1.46
N THR A 81 12.47 10.60 0.38
CA THR A 81 13.90 10.94 0.45
C THR A 81 14.19 12.18 1.27
N LEU A 82 13.41 13.24 1.09
CA LEU A 82 13.56 14.45 1.92
C LEU A 82 13.26 14.14 3.39
N SER A 83 12.26 13.29 3.67
CA SER A 83 11.93 12.86 5.02
C SER A 83 13.10 12.10 5.68
N PHE A 84 13.73 11.13 5.01
CA PHE A 84 14.86 10.42 5.63
C PHE A 84 16.15 11.26 5.68
N THR A 85 16.36 12.21 4.78
CA THR A 85 17.47 13.17 4.87
C THR A 85 17.26 14.11 6.06
N SER A 86 16.02 14.58 6.26
CA SER A 86 15.60 15.39 7.41
C SER A 86 15.78 14.61 8.71
N LEU A 87 15.42 13.33 8.73
CA LEU A 87 15.65 12.43 9.85
C LEU A 87 17.15 12.27 10.15
N THR A 88 17.99 12.16 9.12
CA THR A 88 19.45 12.09 9.25
C THR A 88 20.02 13.37 9.88
N ALA A 89 19.55 14.53 9.42
CA ALA A 89 19.95 15.83 9.96
C ALA A 89 19.54 16.00 11.43
N LEU A 90 18.27 15.67 11.76
CA LEU A 90 17.78 15.75 13.13
C LEU A 90 18.48 14.72 14.05
N ALA A 91 18.78 13.53 13.55
CA ALA A 91 19.51 12.50 14.29
C ALA A 91 20.91 13.01 14.69
N ARG A 92 21.64 13.67 13.77
CA ARG A 92 22.92 14.30 14.09
C ARG A 92 22.80 15.32 15.23
N ASP A 93 21.80 16.20 15.18
CA ASP A 93 21.60 17.23 16.21
C ASP A 93 21.40 16.63 17.62
N ASN A 94 20.96 15.38 17.67
CA ASN A 94 20.69 14.62 18.89
C ASN A 94 21.78 13.57 19.23
N GLY A 95 22.92 13.57 18.54
CA GLY A 95 24.07 12.74 18.92
C GLY A 95 24.16 11.38 18.24
N TYR A 96 23.36 11.11 17.21
CA TYR A 96 23.59 9.96 16.34
C TYR A 96 24.91 10.12 15.58
N ARG A 97 25.77 9.12 15.72
CA ARG A 97 27.17 9.17 15.25
C ARG A 97 27.34 8.46 13.91
N LEU A 98 26.49 7.47 13.64
CA LEU A 98 26.49 6.67 12.43
C LEU A 98 25.09 6.57 11.82
N VAL A 99 25.00 6.81 10.52
CA VAL A 99 23.80 6.56 9.72
C VAL A 99 24.15 5.62 8.57
N ILE A 100 23.39 4.54 8.42
CA ILE A 100 23.52 3.59 7.30
C ILE A 100 22.25 3.68 6.46
N LEU A 101 22.38 4.10 5.21
CA LEU A 101 21.28 4.12 4.25
C LEU A 101 21.38 2.90 3.33
N LEU A 102 20.44 1.98 3.41
CA LEU A 102 20.29 0.88 2.47
C LEU A 102 19.49 1.39 1.26
N ALA A 103 20.19 1.82 0.22
CA ALA A 103 19.60 2.42 -0.98
C ALA A 103 19.39 1.34 -2.07
N GLY A 104 18.14 0.92 -2.28
CA GLY A 104 17.71 0.13 -3.44
C GLY A 104 18.55 -1.13 -3.79
N THR A 105 18.33 -1.71 -4.97
CA THR A 105 19.02 -2.95 -5.40
C THR A 105 19.89 -2.78 -6.65
N THR A 106 20.00 -1.58 -7.20
CA THR A 106 20.73 -1.30 -8.45
C THR A 106 21.71 -0.16 -8.25
N ASN A 107 22.72 -0.07 -9.12
CA ASN A 107 23.75 0.96 -8.98
C ASN A 107 23.16 2.37 -9.14
N ASN A 108 22.28 2.57 -10.12
CA ASN A 108 21.69 3.88 -10.38
C ASN A 108 20.94 4.44 -9.16
N LEU A 109 20.18 3.59 -8.44
CA LEU A 109 19.43 4.02 -7.24
C LEU A 109 20.35 4.45 -6.10
N VAL A 110 21.47 3.75 -5.92
CA VAL A 110 22.46 4.08 -4.90
C VAL A 110 23.20 5.37 -5.26
N GLU A 111 23.61 5.56 -6.52
CA GLU A 111 24.25 6.80 -7.01
C GLU A 111 23.33 8.00 -6.78
N GLN A 112 22.08 7.90 -7.22
CA GLN A 112 21.08 8.94 -7.05
C GLN A 112 20.83 9.29 -5.58
N SER A 113 20.70 8.28 -4.72
CA SER A 113 20.50 8.48 -3.28
C SER A 113 21.73 9.13 -2.64
N PHE A 114 22.93 8.71 -3.02
CA PHE A 114 24.19 9.25 -2.53
C PHE A 114 24.38 10.72 -2.95
N ASP A 115 24.19 11.04 -4.22
CA ASP A 115 24.35 12.39 -4.74
C ASP A 115 23.29 13.33 -4.17
N ARG A 116 22.05 12.85 -4.03
CA ARG A 116 20.98 13.62 -3.40
C ARG A 116 21.26 13.91 -1.94
N LEU A 117 21.67 12.92 -1.16
CA LEU A 117 22.01 13.11 0.25
C LEU A 117 23.20 14.09 0.41
N LYS A 118 24.20 14.02 -0.47
CA LYS A 118 25.33 14.97 -0.47
C LYS A 118 24.91 16.40 -0.75
N ARG A 119 23.97 16.59 -1.69
CA ARG A 119 23.45 17.91 -2.05
C ARG A 119 22.58 18.47 -0.93
N ASP A 120 21.61 17.69 -0.46
CA ASP A 120 20.60 18.13 0.50
C ASP A 120 21.21 18.43 1.89
N LEU A 121 22.28 17.73 2.29
CA LEU A 121 23.02 17.98 3.54
C LEU A 121 24.20 18.96 3.39
N ASP A 122 24.38 19.55 2.20
CA ASP A 122 25.53 20.38 1.84
C ASP A 122 26.87 19.78 2.31
N VAL A 123 27.15 18.52 1.97
CA VAL A 123 28.34 17.79 2.46
C VAL A 123 29.67 18.48 2.09
N SER A 124 29.66 19.29 1.04
CA SER A 124 30.84 20.04 0.58
C SER A 124 31.07 21.33 1.38
N GLY A 125 30.01 22.04 1.77
CA GLY A 125 30.09 23.26 2.59
C GLY A 125 30.08 22.98 4.10
N ALA A 126 29.20 22.07 4.55
CA ALA A 126 29.05 21.67 5.93
C ALA A 126 30.18 20.71 6.37
N ARG A 127 30.98 21.12 7.36
CA ARG A 127 32.09 20.31 7.92
C ARG A 127 31.64 19.24 8.92
N GLU A 128 30.38 18.86 8.82
CA GLU A 128 29.61 18.05 9.77
C GLU A 128 29.50 16.58 9.36
N TRP A 129 29.79 16.27 8.10
CA TRP A 129 29.48 14.97 7.50
C TRP A 129 30.73 14.25 7.01
N ASN A 130 30.72 12.92 7.15
CA ASN A 130 31.69 12.05 6.50
C ASN A 130 30.94 10.94 5.75
N VAL A 131 30.73 11.15 4.46
CA VAL A 131 29.82 10.33 3.64
C VAL A 131 30.60 9.34 2.77
N PHE A 132 30.17 8.09 2.79
CA PHE A 132 30.76 6.97 2.05
C PHE A 132 29.70 6.25 1.20
N THR A 133 30.14 5.57 0.14
CA THR A 133 29.31 4.69 -0.68
C THR A 133 29.97 3.32 -0.84
N THR A 134 29.18 2.26 -0.86
CA THR A 134 29.70 0.90 -1.10
C THR A 134 29.88 0.56 -2.58
N GLN A 135 29.59 1.50 -3.50
CA GLN A 135 29.75 1.30 -4.93
C GLN A 135 31.19 1.43 -5.41
N LEU A 136 31.50 0.82 -6.56
CA LEU A 136 32.79 0.94 -7.26
C LEU A 136 34.02 0.65 -6.38
N LYS A 137 33.85 -0.19 -5.35
CA LYS A 137 34.86 -0.41 -4.29
C LYS A 137 35.25 0.89 -3.55
N ALA A 138 34.37 1.87 -3.38
CA ALA A 138 34.70 3.12 -2.71
C ALA A 138 34.76 2.99 -1.17
N PHE A 139 34.02 2.05 -0.58
CA PHE A 139 34.17 1.69 0.84
C PHE A 139 35.06 0.45 0.99
N GLN A 140 36.33 0.68 1.34
CA GLN A 140 37.33 -0.37 1.55
C GLN A 140 37.97 -0.24 2.94
N ALA A 141 38.87 -1.17 3.27
CA ALA A 141 39.65 -1.13 4.50
C ALA A 141 40.42 0.20 4.71
N SER A 142 40.83 0.88 3.64
CA SER A 142 41.47 2.21 3.72
C SER A 142 40.58 3.26 4.39
N GLU A 143 39.26 3.15 4.23
CA GLU A 143 38.30 4.10 4.76
C GLU A 143 38.00 3.86 6.24
N LEU A 144 38.28 2.66 6.77
CA LEU A 144 38.04 2.33 8.18
C LEU A 144 38.84 3.23 9.12
N GLY A 145 40.02 3.69 8.71
CA GLY A 145 40.78 4.68 9.49
C GLY A 145 40.04 6.00 9.65
N ARG A 146 39.29 6.45 8.63
CA ARG A 146 38.45 7.65 8.70
C ARG A 146 37.22 7.42 9.57
N VAL A 147 36.59 6.25 9.48
CA VAL A 147 35.46 5.88 10.34
C VAL A 147 35.90 5.86 11.81
N ASN A 148 36.98 5.13 12.13
CA ASN A 148 37.51 5.03 13.48
C ASN A 148 37.93 6.39 14.06
N LYS A 149 38.51 7.27 13.23
CA LYS A 149 38.86 8.64 13.63
C LYS A 149 37.65 9.45 14.07
N GLU A 150 36.54 9.38 13.32
CA GLU A 150 35.32 10.13 13.67
C GLU A 150 34.63 9.51 14.90
N VAL A 151 34.56 8.19 15.02
CA VAL A 151 34.08 7.52 16.25
C VAL A 151 34.89 7.96 17.47
N ALA A 152 36.22 7.98 17.37
CA ALA A 152 37.10 8.45 18.43
C ALA A 152 36.98 9.97 18.70
N ALA A 153 36.56 10.77 17.72
CA ALA A 153 36.25 12.18 17.93
C ALA A 153 34.95 12.36 18.73
N TRP A 154 33.91 11.60 18.40
CA TRP A 154 32.65 11.56 19.16
C TRP A 154 32.85 11.10 20.60
N ARG A 155 33.62 10.03 20.83
CA ARG A 155 33.94 9.54 22.19
C ARG A 155 34.69 10.56 23.05
N ARG A 156 35.40 11.50 22.43
CA ARG A 156 36.08 12.62 23.10
C ARG A 156 35.21 13.87 23.23
N ASN A 157 33.93 13.80 22.85
CA ASN A 157 33.00 14.93 22.81
C ASN A 157 33.56 16.13 22.03
N SER A 158 34.21 15.87 20.90
CA SER A 158 34.76 16.92 20.05
C SER A 158 33.65 17.62 19.26
N ASP A 159 33.55 18.96 19.37
CA ASP A 159 32.63 19.78 18.55
C ASP A 159 32.88 19.65 17.03
N ARG A 160 34.05 19.17 16.64
CA ARG A 160 34.42 18.91 15.23
C ARG A 160 34.09 17.49 14.75
N ALA A 161 33.48 16.66 15.58
CA ALA A 161 33.15 15.29 15.22
C ALA A 161 32.10 15.27 14.11
N ARG A 162 32.39 14.48 13.06
CA ARG A 162 31.50 14.35 11.92
C ARG A 162 30.61 13.13 12.06
N THR A 163 29.34 13.26 11.69
CA THR A 163 28.44 12.11 11.61
C THR A 163 28.83 11.30 10.37
N ILE A 164 29.04 10.00 10.56
CA ILE A 164 29.40 9.08 9.49
C ILE A 164 28.11 8.66 8.78
N ILE A 165 28.08 8.76 7.45
CA ILE A 165 26.97 8.28 6.63
C ILE A 165 27.50 7.25 5.64
N ILE A 166 26.91 6.06 5.61
CA ILE A 166 27.28 5.01 4.66
C ILE A 166 26.07 4.66 3.81
N VAL A 167 26.14 4.95 2.51
CA VAL A 167 25.12 4.55 1.53
C VAL A 167 25.50 3.20 0.92
N SER A 168 24.65 2.20 1.13
CA SER A 168 24.89 0.81 0.74
C SER A 168 23.82 0.24 -0.17
N MET A 169 24.21 -0.57 -1.15
CA MET A 169 23.26 -1.33 -1.95
C MET A 169 22.64 -2.45 -1.11
N LYS A 170 21.32 -2.63 -1.20
CA LYS A 170 20.55 -3.71 -0.57
C LYS A 170 20.73 -5.05 -1.30
N GLN A 171 21.96 -5.53 -1.36
CA GLN A 171 22.36 -6.74 -2.06
C GLN A 171 23.36 -7.53 -1.19
N HIS A 172 23.15 -8.85 -1.10
CA HIS A 172 23.84 -9.72 -0.13
C HIS A 172 25.39 -9.62 -0.12
N LYS A 173 26.06 -9.46 -1.27
CA LYS A 173 27.53 -9.31 -1.35
C LYS A 173 27.97 -7.96 -0.81
N HIS A 174 27.27 -6.88 -1.16
CA HIS A 174 27.56 -5.53 -0.67
C HIS A 174 27.35 -5.43 0.84
N LEU A 175 26.23 -5.95 1.33
CA LEU A 175 25.92 -6.00 2.77
C LEU A 175 26.92 -6.86 3.54
N ASN A 176 27.29 -8.03 3.01
CA ASN A 176 28.28 -8.90 3.65
C ASN A 176 29.67 -8.25 3.71
N ASN A 177 30.08 -7.57 2.63
CA ASN A 177 31.34 -6.84 2.62
C ASN A 177 31.33 -5.67 3.62
N LEU A 178 30.22 -4.91 3.67
CA LEU A 178 30.06 -3.83 4.63
C LEU A 178 30.13 -4.34 6.07
N ALA A 179 29.35 -5.38 6.42
CA ALA A 179 29.36 -5.96 7.75
C ALA A 179 30.74 -6.49 8.14
N LYS A 180 31.46 -7.14 7.22
CA LYS A 180 32.83 -7.62 7.47
C LYS A 180 33.82 -6.49 7.72
N LEU A 181 33.73 -5.39 6.97
CA LEU A 181 34.62 -4.24 7.18
C LEU A 181 34.33 -3.54 8.51
N LEU A 182 33.04 -3.41 8.87
CA LEU A 182 32.63 -2.74 10.10
C LEU A 182 32.87 -3.62 11.34
N SER A 183 32.90 -4.95 11.24
CA SER A 183 33.18 -5.82 12.38
C SER A 183 34.58 -5.66 12.97
N ASP A 184 35.50 -5.01 12.25
CA ASP A 184 36.86 -4.72 12.73
C ASP A 184 36.91 -3.50 13.68
N LEU A 185 35.78 -2.79 13.85
CA LEU A 185 35.66 -1.62 14.73
C LEU A 185 34.67 -1.91 15.87
N ASP A 186 34.89 -1.22 17.00
CA ASP A 186 33.97 -1.28 18.15
C ASP A 186 32.88 -0.21 18.00
N PHE A 187 31.63 -0.66 17.90
CA PHE A 187 30.43 0.17 17.81
C PHE A 187 29.49 0.02 19.02
N SER A 188 29.94 -0.62 20.10
CA SER A 188 29.11 -0.91 21.28
C SER A 188 28.44 0.32 21.90
N ASP A 189 29.14 1.46 21.89
CA ASP A 189 28.68 2.75 22.43
C ASP A 189 28.26 3.76 21.35
N VAL A 190 27.99 3.31 20.12
CA VAL A 190 27.78 4.20 18.96
C VAL A 190 26.30 4.20 18.56
N PRO A 191 25.54 5.27 18.87
CA PRO A 191 24.16 5.39 18.46
C PRO A 191 24.02 5.44 16.94
N THR A 192 23.30 4.46 16.41
CA THR A 192 23.24 4.18 14.98
C THR A 192 21.82 4.25 14.45
N LEU A 193 21.62 4.97 13.34
CA LEU A 193 20.37 4.97 12.60
C LEU A 193 20.55 4.17 11.30
N ILE A 194 19.75 3.14 11.09
CA ILE A 194 19.74 2.38 9.85
C ILE A 194 18.44 2.70 9.12
N ILE A 195 18.55 3.26 7.92
CA ILE A 195 17.42 3.64 7.08
C ILE A 195 17.37 2.65 5.92
N ASP A 196 16.21 2.02 5.73
CA ASP A 196 15.98 1.07 4.65
C ASP A 196 14.98 1.66 3.64
N ASP A 197 15.49 2.13 2.51
CA ASP A 197 14.69 2.69 1.43
C ASP A 197 14.09 1.57 0.57
N GLU A 198 12.81 1.72 0.21
CA GLU A 198 11.98 0.65 -0.37
C GLU A 198 12.03 -0.62 0.51
N GLY A 199 11.65 -0.46 1.78
CA GLY A 199 11.71 -1.49 2.83
C GLY A 199 10.97 -2.79 2.51
N ASP A 200 9.98 -2.73 1.61
CA ASP A 200 9.23 -3.87 1.07
C ASP A 200 10.03 -4.68 0.02
N GLN A 201 11.08 -4.09 -0.57
CA GLN A 201 11.92 -4.72 -1.58
C GLN A 201 13.14 -5.41 -1.00
N ALA A 202 13.36 -6.68 -1.36
CA ALA A 202 14.59 -7.48 -1.16
C ALA A 202 15.06 -7.74 0.29
N GLY A 203 14.63 -6.95 1.29
CA GLY A 203 15.10 -7.04 2.67
C GLY A 203 14.35 -8.06 3.51
N LEU A 204 13.06 -8.26 3.23
CA LEU A 204 12.21 -9.19 3.96
C LEU A 204 12.57 -10.66 3.69
N ASN A 205 12.28 -11.54 4.65
CA ASN A 205 12.61 -12.95 4.53
C ASN A 205 11.68 -13.68 3.54
N THR A 206 12.16 -13.92 2.31
CA THR A 206 11.43 -14.66 1.28
C THR A 206 11.42 -16.18 1.48
N LYS A 207 12.14 -16.71 2.48
CA LYS A 207 12.21 -18.14 2.78
C LYS A 207 11.51 -18.53 4.09
N ALA A 208 10.80 -17.59 4.72
CA ALA A 208 10.29 -17.82 6.05
C ALA A 208 9.28 -19.00 6.13
N LYS A 209 8.52 -19.27 5.06
CA LYS A 209 7.64 -20.46 4.97
C LYS A 209 8.37 -21.81 4.99
N GLN A 210 9.67 -21.79 4.72
CA GLN A 210 10.55 -22.96 4.71
C GLN A 210 11.35 -23.07 6.02
N ASP A 211 11.05 -22.23 7.02
CA ASP A 211 11.82 -22.10 8.26
C ASP A 211 13.32 -21.82 8.00
N ASP A 212 13.60 -21.05 6.94
CA ASP A 212 14.95 -20.67 6.49
C ASP A 212 15.04 -19.16 6.24
N GLU A 213 16.26 -18.64 6.12
CA GLU A 213 16.54 -17.22 5.90
C GLU A 213 16.96 -16.94 4.45
N SER A 214 16.32 -15.95 3.83
CA SER A 214 16.81 -15.41 2.56
C SER A 214 18.20 -14.77 2.77
N THR A 215 19.07 -14.87 1.76
CA THR A 215 20.47 -14.44 1.90
C THR A 215 20.57 -12.94 2.23
N THR A 216 19.77 -12.09 1.59
CA THR A 216 19.79 -10.64 1.88
C THR A 216 19.29 -10.35 3.29
N TYR A 217 18.20 -10.99 3.73
CA TYR A 217 17.66 -10.86 5.09
C TYR A 217 18.72 -11.22 6.15
N ALA A 218 19.38 -12.38 6.01
CA ALA A 218 20.45 -12.80 6.91
C ALA A 218 21.60 -11.79 7.00
N ARG A 219 21.96 -11.14 5.88
CA ARG A 219 23.00 -10.09 5.86
C ARG A 219 22.55 -8.79 6.50
N ILE A 220 21.28 -8.41 6.37
CA ILE A 220 20.71 -7.27 7.11
C ILE A 220 20.75 -7.54 8.61
N LYS A 221 20.34 -8.73 9.07
CA LYS A 221 20.45 -9.09 10.49
C LYS A 221 21.90 -9.03 11.00
N ALA A 222 22.83 -9.62 10.25
CA ALA A 222 24.25 -9.63 10.61
C ALA A 222 24.86 -8.23 10.69
N LEU A 223 24.45 -7.33 9.78
CA LEU A 223 24.85 -5.92 9.85
C LEU A 223 24.28 -5.24 11.11
N ARG A 224 22.98 -5.44 11.38
CA ARG A 224 22.30 -4.87 12.56
C ARG A 224 22.94 -5.34 13.87
N SER A 225 23.36 -6.61 13.97
CA SER A 225 23.97 -7.13 15.19
C SER A 225 25.32 -6.49 15.58
N LEU A 226 25.94 -5.71 14.69
CA LEU A 226 27.14 -4.95 15.02
C LEU A 226 26.86 -3.72 15.89
N PHE A 227 25.60 -3.28 15.94
CA PHE A 227 25.17 -2.09 16.66
C PHE A 227 24.18 -2.53 17.74
N PRO A 228 24.54 -2.56 19.03
CA PRO A 228 23.58 -2.91 20.10
C PRO A 228 22.60 -1.77 20.41
N HIS A 229 22.89 -0.57 19.92
CA HIS A 229 22.10 0.64 20.10
C HIS A 229 21.71 1.24 18.75
N HIS A 230 20.59 0.77 18.17
CA HIS A 230 20.14 1.25 16.86
C HIS A 230 18.63 1.25 16.65
N SER A 231 18.20 2.18 15.80
CA SER A 231 16.88 2.14 15.16
C SER A 231 17.00 1.72 13.71
N TYR A 232 16.15 0.79 13.29
CA TYR A 232 16.00 0.38 11.89
C TYR A 232 14.69 0.93 11.32
N VAL A 233 14.74 1.92 10.44
CA VAL A 233 13.55 2.61 9.93
C VAL A 233 13.33 2.26 8.46
N LEU A 234 12.25 1.52 8.19
CA LEU A 234 11.79 1.15 6.85
C LEU A 234 11.02 2.32 6.23
N TYR A 235 11.47 2.82 5.08
CA TYR A 235 10.70 3.73 4.24
C TYR A 235 10.11 2.96 3.07
N THR A 236 8.81 3.08 2.85
CA THR A 236 8.16 2.44 1.69
C THR A 236 6.90 3.18 1.27
N ALA A 237 6.52 3.01 0.01
CA ALA A 237 5.20 3.39 -0.45
C ALA A 237 4.16 2.26 -0.35
N THR A 238 4.60 1.01 -0.15
CA THR A 238 3.83 -0.24 -0.11
C THR A 238 4.01 -0.93 1.24
N PRO A 239 3.21 -0.56 2.26
CA PRO A 239 3.41 -1.03 3.62
C PRO A 239 2.99 -2.48 3.86
N GLN A 240 2.34 -3.15 2.90
CA GLN A 240 1.77 -4.49 3.08
C GLN A 240 2.83 -5.51 3.47
N ALA A 241 3.97 -5.55 2.78
CA ALA A 241 4.97 -6.59 3.03
C ALA A 241 5.60 -6.46 4.42
N PRO A 242 6.06 -5.27 4.87
CA PRO A 242 6.53 -5.07 6.24
C PRO A 242 5.45 -5.30 7.32
N LEU A 243 4.18 -5.09 6.99
CA LEU A 243 3.07 -5.35 7.92
C LEU A 243 2.67 -6.83 7.97
N LEU A 244 2.99 -7.65 6.97
CA LEU A 244 2.52 -9.05 6.87
C LEU A 244 3.54 -10.11 7.32
N ILE A 245 4.70 -9.69 7.83
CA ILE A 245 5.68 -10.58 8.44
C ILE A 245 5.34 -10.91 9.90
N SER A 246 5.93 -11.97 10.44
CA SER A 246 5.72 -12.41 11.83
C SER A 246 6.02 -11.28 12.83
N ARG A 247 5.20 -11.12 13.88
CA ARG A 247 5.38 -10.06 14.90
C ARG A 247 6.68 -10.18 15.71
N ILE A 248 7.27 -11.39 15.74
CA ILE A 248 8.57 -11.66 16.37
C ILE A 248 9.75 -11.53 15.38
N ASP A 249 9.48 -11.29 14.10
CA ASP A 249 10.52 -11.06 13.10
C ASP A 249 11.28 -9.76 13.44
N ALA A 250 12.59 -9.77 13.22
CA ALA A 250 13.45 -8.64 13.56
C ALA A 250 13.14 -7.39 12.73
N LEU A 251 12.50 -7.53 11.56
CA LEU A 251 12.06 -6.42 10.71
C LEU A 251 10.59 -6.05 10.93
N SER A 252 9.88 -6.70 11.85
CA SER A 252 8.50 -6.33 12.18
C SER A 252 8.49 -4.95 12.85
N PRO A 253 7.73 -3.96 12.32
CA PRO A 253 7.69 -2.62 12.89
C PRO A 253 7.13 -2.59 14.31
N ASP A 254 7.85 -1.93 15.22
CA ASP A 254 7.43 -1.52 16.57
C ASP A 254 6.53 -0.29 16.49
N PHE A 255 6.99 0.75 15.79
CA PHE A 255 6.32 2.03 15.62
C PHE A 255 6.14 2.35 14.14
N GLY A 256 5.34 3.36 13.82
CA GLY A 256 5.26 3.85 12.46
C GLY A 256 4.69 5.25 12.32
N LYS A 257 4.83 5.78 11.11
CA LYS A 257 4.36 7.11 10.70
C LYS A 257 3.85 7.03 9.28
N VAL A 258 2.66 7.58 9.04
CA VAL A 258 2.20 7.86 7.68
C VAL A 258 2.54 9.30 7.36
N LEU A 259 3.37 9.51 6.35
CA LEU A 259 3.75 10.84 5.87
C LEU A 259 2.58 11.50 5.14
N THR A 260 2.50 12.81 5.30
CA THR A 260 1.48 13.63 4.66
C THR A 260 2.11 14.31 3.44
N PRO A 261 1.64 14.02 2.21
CA PRO A 261 2.17 14.68 1.02
C PRO A 261 1.87 16.19 1.07
N GLY A 262 2.72 16.99 0.42
CA GLY A 262 2.49 18.44 0.29
C GLY A 262 1.29 18.76 -0.61
N ASP A 263 0.74 19.95 -0.50
CA ASP A 263 -0.55 20.32 -1.11
C ASP A 263 -0.50 20.39 -2.66
N SER A 264 0.70 20.39 -3.23
CA SER A 264 0.97 20.36 -4.67
C SER A 264 1.22 18.94 -5.22
N TYR A 265 1.21 17.93 -4.36
CA TYR A 265 1.21 16.52 -4.73
C TYR A 265 -0.12 16.15 -5.40
N VAL A 266 -0.05 15.27 -6.38
CA VAL A 266 -1.18 14.66 -7.05
C VAL A 266 -0.92 13.15 -7.06
N GLY A 267 -1.85 12.39 -6.49
CA GLY A 267 -1.75 10.95 -6.34
C GLY A 267 -2.91 10.22 -7.01
N GLY A 268 -3.11 8.99 -6.56
CA GLY A 268 -4.14 8.12 -7.12
C GLY A 268 -5.57 8.57 -6.85
N GLN A 269 -5.83 9.23 -5.72
CA GLN A 269 -7.16 9.75 -5.39
C GLN A 269 -7.59 10.79 -6.42
N GLU A 270 -6.72 11.74 -6.72
CA GLU A 270 -7.00 12.80 -7.69
C GLU A 270 -7.16 12.26 -9.12
N PHE A 271 -6.39 11.25 -9.52
CA PHE A 271 -6.46 10.70 -10.89
C PHE A 271 -7.58 9.67 -11.09
N PHE A 272 -7.74 8.71 -10.19
CA PHE A 272 -8.59 7.52 -10.40
C PHE A 272 -9.92 7.57 -9.64
N VAL A 273 -10.06 8.47 -8.66
CA VAL A 273 -11.29 8.59 -7.86
C VAL A 273 -12.01 9.90 -8.18
N GLU A 274 -11.36 11.04 -7.95
CA GLU A 274 -11.98 12.37 -8.13
C GLU A 274 -11.90 12.88 -9.58
N GLY A 275 -10.88 12.47 -10.32
CA GLY A 275 -10.55 12.97 -11.65
C GLY A 275 -10.59 11.93 -12.74
N HIS A 276 -11.21 10.77 -12.49
CA HIS A 276 -11.28 9.65 -13.43
C HIS A 276 -11.69 10.13 -14.84
N ASP A 277 -12.84 10.78 -14.94
CA ASP A 277 -13.40 11.23 -16.23
C ASP A 277 -12.69 12.45 -16.84
N ARG A 278 -11.69 13.01 -16.14
CA ARG A 278 -10.95 14.21 -16.57
C ARG A 278 -9.56 13.88 -17.09
N TYR A 279 -8.94 12.83 -16.55
CA TYR A 279 -7.51 12.57 -16.76
C TYR A 279 -7.22 11.17 -17.31
N ILE A 280 -8.16 10.23 -17.21
CA ILE A 280 -7.98 8.85 -17.67
C ILE A 280 -8.60 8.69 -19.07
N GLU A 281 -7.81 8.17 -20.00
CA GLU A 281 -8.23 7.88 -21.36
C GLU A 281 -8.12 6.37 -21.62
N LEU A 282 -9.11 5.80 -22.31
CA LEU A 282 -9.15 4.36 -22.58
C LEU A 282 -8.27 4.01 -23.79
N ILE A 283 -7.37 3.05 -23.62
CA ILE A 283 -6.72 2.34 -24.72
C ILE A 283 -7.60 1.13 -25.07
N PRO A 284 -8.21 1.09 -26.27
CA PRO A 284 -8.99 -0.06 -26.71
C PRO A 284 -8.14 -1.33 -26.73
N SER A 285 -8.74 -2.49 -26.48
CA SER A 285 -8.01 -3.77 -26.51
C SER A 285 -7.36 -4.06 -27.87
N SER A 286 -7.90 -3.51 -28.97
CA SER A 286 -7.32 -3.59 -30.32
C SER A 286 -5.99 -2.85 -30.46
N ASP A 287 -5.73 -1.88 -29.59
CA ASP A 287 -4.55 -1.00 -29.66
C ASP A 287 -3.41 -1.50 -28.76
N VAL A 288 -3.67 -2.59 -28.02
CA VAL A 288 -2.70 -3.28 -27.17
C VAL A 288 -1.93 -4.29 -28.02
N PRO A 289 -0.59 -4.22 -28.09
CA PRO A 289 0.21 -5.18 -28.85
C PRO A 289 0.02 -6.62 -28.35
N ASP A 290 -0.36 -7.54 -29.24
CA ASP A 290 -0.29 -8.98 -29.02
C ASP A 290 1.09 -9.49 -29.49
N LYS A 291 1.69 -10.41 -28.73
CA LYS A 291 2.95 -11.05 -29.10
C LYS A 291 2.83 -11.92 -30.36
N ASN A 292 1.63 -12.48 -30.58
CA ASN A 292 1.36 -13.35 -31.72
C ASN A 292 0.87 -12.58 -32.94
N ASP A 293 0.39 -11.35 -32.75
CA ASP A 293 -0.13 -10.47 -33.79
C ASP A 293 0.27 -9.01 -33.50
N PRO A 294 1.56 -8.66 -33.69
CA PRO A 294 2.03 -7.32 -33.39
C PRO A 294 1.45 -6.30 -34.39
N PRO A 295 0.99 -5.13 -33.92
CA PRO A 295 0.37 -4.14 -34.79
C PRO A 295 1.32 -3.68 -35.89
N HIS A 296 0.84 -3.64 -37.13
CA HIS A 296 1.63 -3.21 -38.29
C HIS A 296 1.71 -1.69 -38.45
N HIS A 297 0.77 -0.97 -37.84
CA HIS A 297 0.63 0.48 -37.90
C HIS A 297 0.44 1.06 -36.50
N PRO A 298 0.83 2.32 -36.26
CA PRO A 298 0.58 2.95 -34.98
C PRO A 298 -0.93 3.04 -34.69
N PRO A 299 -1.37 2.63 -33.49
CA PRO A 299 -2.78 2.70 -33.11
C PRO A 299 -3.27 4.14 -33.01
N GLU A 300 -4.58 4.36 -33.14
CA GLU A 300 -5.14 5.71 -33.08
C GLU A 300 -5.01 6.31 -31.67
N SER A 301 -5.17 5.51 -30.62
CA SER A 301 -4.97 5.98 -29.24
C SER A 301 -3.53 6.47 -28.96
N LEU A 302 -2.52 5.95 -29.66
CA LEU A 302 -1.16 6.50 -29.58
C LEU A 302 -1.07 7.89 -30.25
N LYS A 303 -1.76 8.10 -31.37
CA LYS A 303 -1.79 9.39 -32.04
C LYS A 303 -2.53 10.42 -31.18
N ASP A 304 -3.67 10.06 -30.61
CA ASP A 304 -4.42 10.93 -29.69
C ASP A 304 -3.55 11.36 -28.50
N ALA A 305 -2.83 10.40 -27.88
CA ALA A 305 -1.91 10.69 -26.79
C ALA A 305 -0.74 11.61 -27.21
N LEU A 306 -0.21 11.46 -28.43
CA LEU A 306 0.82 12.35 -28.97
C LEU A 306 0.27 13.76 -29.23
N MET A 307 -0.97 13.89 -29.71
CA MET A 307 -1.60 15.20 -29.91
C MET A 307 -1.77 15.94 -28.59
N ASP A 308 -2.32 15.29 -27.57
CA ASP A 308 -2.46 15.87 -26.24
C ASP A 308 -1.10 16.29 -25.67
N PHE A 309 -0.07 15.48 -25.91
CA PHE A 309 1.27 15.80 -25.47
C PHE A 309 1.80 17.06 -26.15
N PHE A 310 1.75 17.15 -27.48
CA PHE A 310 2.27 18.32 -28.21
C PHE A 310 1.48 19.60 -27.90
N VAL A 311 0.16 19.51 -27.71
CA VAL A 311 -0.63 20.65 -27.23
C VAL A 311 -0.19 21.07 -25.82
N GLY A 312 0.03 20.11 -24.92
CA GLY A 312 0.55 20.38 -23.57
C GLY A 312 1.95 21.01 -23.56
N VAL A 313 2.82 20.62 -24.50
CA VAL A 313 4.13 21.24 -24.72
C VAL A 313 3.95 22.68 -25.20
N ALA A 314 3.12 22.92 -26.22
CA ALA A 314 2.87 24.25 -26.76
C ALA A 314 2.29 25.22 -25.71
N ILE A 315 1.33 24.77 -24.91
CA ILE A 315 0.76 25.56 -23.80
C ILE A 315 1.86 25.94 -22.80
N GLY A 316 2.64 24.95 -22.33
CA GLY A 316 3.73 25.20 -21.38
C GLY A 316 4.84 26.11 -21.95
N PHE A 317 5.11 26.01 -23.25
CA PHE A 317 6.05 26.88 -23.95
C PHE A 317 5.58 28.34 -23.96
N LEU A 318 4.31 28.58 -24.33
CA LEU A 318 3.69 29.91 -24.33
C LEU A 318 3.62 30.53 -22.93
N GLU A 319 3.47 29.72 -21.89
CA GLU A 319 3.51 30.15 -20.48
C GLU A 319 4.94 30.37 -19.93
N GLY A 320 5.95 30.19 -20.78
CA GLY A 320 7.36 30.43 -20.47
C GLY A 320 7.95 29.43 -19.48
N GLU A 321 7.42 28.20 -19.41
CA GLU A 321 7.89 27.18 -18.47
C GLU A 321 9.34 26.76 -18.76
N PHE A 322 9.74 26.73 -20.04
CA PHE A 322 11.13 26.44 -20.43
C PHE A 322 12.12 27.46 -19.84
N LYS A 323 11.74 28.75 -19.78
CA LYS A 323 12.57 29.82 -19.18
C LYS A 323 12.73 29.66 -17.67
N LYS A 324 11.86 28.87 -17.03
CA LYS A 324 11.89 28.56 -15.59
C LYS A 324 12.65 27.26 -15.29
N GLY A 325 13.33 26.67 -16.29
CA GLY A 325 14.01 25.38 -16.15
C GLY A 325 13.07 24.22 -15.85
N ARG A 326 11.85 24.27 -16.40
CA ARG A 326 10.85 23.20 -16.24
C ARG A 326 10.67 22.47 -17.56
N ASN A 327 10.27 21.21 -17.51
CA ASN A 327 10.09 20.37 -18.69
C ASN A 327 8.62 19.98 -18.91
N ARG A 328 8.36 19.42 -20.08
CA ARG A 328 7.16 18.64 -20.40
C ARG A 328 7.57 17.31 -20.97
N SER A 329 7.03 16.22 -20.45
CA SER A 329 7.42 14.89 -20.91
C SER A 329 6.25 13.96 -21.11
N MET A 330 6.43 13.02 -22.03
CA MET A 330 5.56 11.89 -22.28
C MET A 330 6.30 10.61 -21.92
N MET A 331 5.57 9.64 -21.35
CA MET A 331 6.07 8.30 -21.12
C MET A 331 5.24 7.30 -21.94
N ILE A 332 5.89 6.55 -22.82
CA ILE A 332 5.31 5.43 -23.56
C ILE A 332 5.86 4.14 -22.96
N HIS A 333 4.99 3.37 -22.30
CA HIS A 333 5.33 2.18 -21.52
C HIS A 333 4.64 0.91 -22.04
N PRO A 334 5.03 0.41 -23.22
CA PRO A 334 4.49 -0.83 -23.77
C PRO A 334 4.97 -2.06 -22.96
N ALA A 335 4.51 -3.26 -23.36
CA ALA A 335 4.91 -4.50 -22.73
C ALA A 335 6.44 -4.74 -22.82
N VAL A 336 6.94 -5.70 -22.02
CA VAL A 336 8.38 -5.89 -21.70
C VAL A 336 9.26 -6.25 -22.93
N GLY A 337 8.68 -6.48 -24.11
CA GLY A 337 9.42 -6.79 -25.32
C GLY A 337 10.32 -5.62 -25.74
N LYS A 338 11.62 -5.85 -25.87
CA LYS A 338 12.55 -4.83 -26.41
C LYS A 338 12.14 -4.37 -27.82
N ASP A 339 11.57 -5.29 -28.60
CA ASP A 339 11.05 -5.02 -29.93
C ASP A 339 9.84 -4.08 -29.89
N ASP A 340 8.99 -4.19 -28.87
CA ASP A 340 7.86 -3.28 -28.65
C ASP A 340 8.38 -1.87 -28.37
N HIS A 341 9.38 -1.72 -27.49
CA HIS A 341 9.95 -0.40 -27.18
C HIS A 341 10.52 0.27 -28.44
N LEU A 342 11.24 -0.48 -29.27
CA LEU A 342 11.80 0.00 -30.55
C LEU A 342 10.70 0.36 -31.56
N MET A 343 9.62 -0.42 -31.59
CA MET A 343 8.47 -0.17 -32.45
C MET A 343 7.78 1.15 -32.07
N PHE A 344 7.42 1.34 -30.79
CA PHE A 344 6.79 2.58 -30.32
C PHE A 344 7.69 3.79 -30.47
N ALA A 345 9.00 3.68 -30.23
CA ALA A 345 9.94 4.78 -30.44
C ALA A 345 10.05 5.16 -31.92
N ARG A 346 10.03 4.18 -32.84
CA ARG A 346 9.99 4.46 -34.28
C ARG A 346 8.69 5.12 -34.69
N TRP A 347 7.55 4.65 -34.19
CA TRP A 347 6.25 5.26 -34.48
C TRP A 347 6.16 6.69 -33.98
N ALA A 348 6.55 6.95 -32.73
CA ALA A 348 6.55 8.31 -32.17
C ALA A 348 7.38 9.28 -33.03
N ARG A 349 8.58 8.85 -33.47
CA ARG A 349 9.43 9.66 -34.38
C ARG A 349 8.78 9.87 -35.74
N GLN A 350 8.29 8.79 -36.37
CA GLN A 350 7.66 8.88 -37.71
C GLN A 350 6.42 9.78 -37.70
N ILE A 351 5.58 9.67 -36.66
CA ILE A 351 4.39 10.51 -36.49
C ILE A 351 4.80 11.96 -36.29
N LYS A 352 5.75 12.22 -35.38
CA LYS A 352 6.30 13.56 -35.13
C LYS A 352 6.83 14.19 -36.41
N ASP A 353 7.72 13.51 -37.13
CA ASP A 353 8.37 14.05 -38.33
C ASP A 353 7.35 14.28 -39.47
N HIS A 354 6.38 13.38 -39.60
CA HIS A 354 5.30 13.50 -40.58
C HIS A 354 4.38 14.69 -40.27
N TRP A 355 3.93 14.83 -39.03
CA TRP A 355 3.10 15.97 -38.62
C TRP A 355 3.85 17.30 -38.71
N ALA A 356 5.14 17.34 -38.35
CA ALA A 356 5.97 18.53 -38.53
C ALA A 356 6.06 18.94 -40.01
N THR A 357 6.25 17.97 -40.92
CA THR A 357 6.24 18.24 -42.37
C THR A 357 4.91 18.82 -42.83
N ILE A 358 3.78 18.27 -42.37
CA ILE A 358 2.46 18.78 -42.69
C ILE A 358 2.28 20.21 -42.16
N LEU A 359 2.59 20.45 -40.89
CA LEU A 359 2.42 21.76 -40.23
C LEU A 359 3.32 22.86 -40.83
N GLN A 360 4.47 22.49 -41.40
CA GLN A 360 5.36 23.44 -42.08
C GLN A 360 4.80 23.91 -43.43
N ASP A 361 4.05 23.06 -44.15
CA ASP A 361 3.47 23.35 -45.46
C ASP A 361 1.95 23.56 -45.37
N GLN A 362 1.53 24.83 -45.31
CA GLN A 362 0.10 25.20 -45.32
C GLN A 362 -0.65 24.71 -46.57
N GLY A 363 0.06 24.40 -47.66
CA GLY A 363 -0.51 23.85 -48.89
C GLY A 363 -0.64 22.32 -48.88
N HIS A 364 -0.15 21.64 -47.85
CA HIS A 364 -0.22 20.18 -47.76
C HIS A 364 -1.69 19.73 -47.71
N PRO A 365 -2.09 18.71 -48.50
CA PRO A 365 -3.49 18.25 -48.58
C PRO A 365 -4.11 17.94 -47.21
N ASP A 366 -3.32 17.35 -46.31
CA ASP A 366 -3.77 16.92 -44.98
C ASP A 366 -3.66 18.03 -43.90
N HIS A 367 -3.18 19.23 -44.23
CA HIS A 367 -2.92 20.29 -43.25
C HIS A 367 -4.18 20.70 -42.47
N THR A 368 -5.29 20.91 -43.18
CA THR A 368 -6.55 21.31 -42.55
C THR A 368 -7.12 20.21 -41.65
N GLU A 369 -7.02 18.94 -42.08
CA GLU A 369 -7.49 17.81 -41.28
C GLU A 369 -6.64 17.63 -40.02
N LEU A 370 -5.32 17.76 -40.13
CA LEU A 370 -4.42 17.65 -38.98
C LEU A 370 -4.66 18.76 -37.95
N LEU A 371 -4.81 20.02 -38.39
CA LEU A 371 -5.15 21.12 -37.50
C LEU A 371 -6.50 20.92 -36.79
N GLU A 372 -7.49 20.38 -37.49
CA GLU A 372 -8.79 20.08 -36.88
C GLU A 372 -8.67 19.02 -35.77
N LYS A 373 -7.77 18.04 -35.91
CA LYS A 373 -7.48 17.06 -34.84
C LYS A 373 -6.77 17.73 -33.65
N PHE A 374 -5.79 18.59 -33.89
CA PHE A 374 -5.16 19.39 -32.83
C PHE A 374 -6.13 20.35 -32.12
N ARG A 375 -7.10 20.91 -32.86
CA ARG A 375 -8.16 21.76 -32.27
C ARG A 375 -9.00 20.98 -31.27
N LYS A 376 -9.41 19.75 -31.61
CA LYS A 376 -10.17 18.87 -30.71
C LYS A 376 -9.38 18.52 -29.45
N SER A 377 -8.11 18.16 -29.59
CA SER A 377 -7.22 17.89 -28.44
C SER A 377 -7.07 19.14 -27.55
N THR A 378 -6.90 20.32 -28.16
CA THR A 378 -6.86 21.60 -27.45
C THR A 378 -8.13 21.86 -26.65
N GLU A 379 -9.31 21.72 -27.27
CA GLU A 379 -10.60 21.87 -26.58
C GLU A 379 -10.78 20.86 -25.45
N GLY A 380 -10.26 19.64 -25.60
CA GLY A 380 -10.24 18.62 -24.56
C GLY A 380 -9.39 19.02 -23.36
N LEU A 381 -8.16 19.47 -23.59
CA LEU A 381 -7.22 19.89 -22.54
C LEU A 381 -7.68 21.16 -21.80
N LEU A 382 -8.25 22.13 -22.51
CA LEU A 382 -8.73 23.39 -21.92
C LEU A 382 -9.97 23.22 -21.03
N LYS A 383 -10.69 22.09 -21.10
CA LYS A 383 -11.74 21.76 -20.11
C LYS A 383 -11.18 21.48 -18.73
N THR A 384 -9.92 21.05 -18.65
CA THR A 384 -9.27 20.62 -17.40
C THR A 384 -8.12 21.54 -17.00
N TYR A 385 -7.62 22.39 -17.91
CA TYR A 385 -6.54 23.34 -17.66
C TYR A 385 -7.02 24.78 -17.84
N GLU A 386 -6.88 25.57 -16.77
CA GLU A 386 -7.26 26.99 -16.78
C GLU A 386 -6.12 27.83 -17.38
N THR A 387 -6.38 28.46 -18.52
CA THR A 387 -5.47 29.39 -19.18
C THR A 387 -6.25 30.34 -20.09
N ASN A 388 -5.65 31.48 -20.44
CA ASN A 388 -6.23 32.44 -21.38
C ASN A 388 -5.89 32.11 -22.86
N LEU A 389 -5.08 31.09 -23.08
CA LEU A 389 -4.64 30.67 -24.41
C LEU A 389 -5.78 29.97 -25.16
N THR A 390 -5.85 30.25 -26.46
CA THR A 390 -6.79 29.64 -27.40
C THR A 390 -6.06 28.77 -28.41
N PHE A 391 -6.80 27.99 -29.20
CA PHE A 391 -6.22 27.22 -30.30
C PHE A 391 -5.48 28.11 -31.32
N ALA A 392 -5.93 29.36 -31.51
CA ALA A 392 -5.28 30.32 -32.39
C ALA A 392 -3.90 30.76 -31.87
N ASP A 393 -3.70 30.78 -30.55
CA ASP A 393 -2.41 31.09 -29.92
C ASP A 393 -1.46 29.88 -29.96
N ILE A 394 -2.01 28.67 -29.86
CA ILE A 394 -1.25 27.41 -29.86
C ILE A 394 -0.75 27.04 -31.26
N THR A 395 -1.59 27.22 -32.29
CA THR A 395 -1.29 26.80 -33.66
C THR A 395 0.08 27.25 -34.19
N PRO A 396 0.50 28.52 -34.01
CA PRO A 396 1.78 29.02 -34.54
C PRO A 396 3.02 28.36 -33.95
N VAL A 397 2.96 27.84 -32.72
CA VAL A 397 4.13 27.25 -32.03
C VAL A 397 4.15 25.72 -32.09
N LEU A 398 3.10 25.08 -32.63
CA LEU A 398 3.02 23.61 -32.71
C LEU A 398 4.18 23.01 -33.52
N PHE A 399 4.55 23.62 -34.65
CA PHE A 399 5.65 23.13 -35.48
C PHE A 399 7.00 23.18 -34.74
N GLU A 400 7.37 24.36 -34.22
CA GLU A 400 8.65 24.58 -33.51
C GLU A 400 8.78 23.65 -32.29
N THR A 401 7.76 23.65 -31.41
CA THR A 401 7.79 22.83 -30.20
C THR A 401 7.76 21.33 -30.49
N MET A 402 7.11 20.92 -31.59
CA MET A 402 7.16 19.54 -32.05
C MET A 402 8.55 19.19 -32.55
N GLU A 403 9.17 20.01 -33.41
CA GLU A 403 10.52 19.77 -33.96
C GLU A 403 11.58 19.61 -32.85
N GLU A 404 11.55 20.47 -31.84
CA GLU A 404 12.48 20.47 -30.69
C GLU A 404 12.29 19.28 -29.73
N THR A 405 11.14 18.60 -29.79
CA THR A 405 10.86 17.48 -28.89
C THR A 405 11.76 16.27 -29.15
N THR A 406 12.47 15.82 -28.12
CA THR A 406 13.41 14.69 -28.20
C THR A 406 12.72 13.36 -27.87
N VAL A 407 12.93 12.33 -28.72
CA VAL A 407 12.42 10.96 -28.50
C VAL A 407 13.54 10.02 -28.07
N ALA A 408 13.56 9.67 -26.78
CA ALA A 408 14.58 8.84 -26.16
C ALA A 408 14.07 7.42 -25.86
N GLU A 409 14.85 6.41 -26.29
CA GLU A 409 14.60 5.02 -25.96
C GLU A 409 15.41 4.63 -24.71
N LEU A 410 14.71 4.23 -23.65
CA LEU A 410 15.32 3.83 -22.39
C LEU A 410 15.38 2.30 -22.28
N ASN A 411 16.42 1.73 -22.91
CA ASN A 411 16.69 0.29 -22.91
C ASN A 411 18.03 -0.03 -22.24
N THR A 412 18.07 -1.13 -21.47
CA THR A 412 19.30 -1.65 -20.83
C THR A 412 20.21 -2.39 -21.84
N ARG A 413 20.32 -1.91 -23.08
CA ARG A 413 21.08 -2.57 -24.16
C ARG A 413 22.58 -2.64 -23.86
N GLU A 414 23.12 -1.70 -23.10
CA GLU A 414 24.53 -1.66 -22.71
C GLU A 414 24.67 -1.60 -21.18
N LYS A 415 25.45 -2.54 -20.61
CA LYS A 415 25.95 -2.55 -19.22
C LYS A 415 25.11 -1.79 -18.18
N SER A 416 24.02 -2.39 -17.69
CA SER A 416 23.38 -2.05 -16.40
C SER A 416 22.98 -0.58 -16.14
N ARG A 417 23.03 0.32 -17.13
CA ARG A 417 22.77 1.76 -16.95
C ARG A 417 21.77 2.24 -17.99
N ILE A 418 20.75 2.95 -17.53
CA ILE A 418 19.89 3.77 -18.39
C ILE A 418 20.70 5.04 -18.69
N THR A 419 20.79 5.45 -19.95
CA THR A 419 21.42 6.73 -20.30
C THR A 419 20.71 7.86 -19.54
N PRO A 420 21.44 8.70 -18.78
CA PRO A 420 20.83 9.83 -18.10
C PRO A 420 20.08 10.73 -19.09
N VAL A 421 18.88 11.17 -18.71
CA VAL A 421 18.15 12.19 -19.46
C VAL A 421 18.69 13.55 -19.03
N ASP A 422 19.09 14.36 -20.00
CA ASP A 422 19.56 15.72 -19.76
C ASP A 422 18.37 16.67 -19.67
N TRP A 423 17.80 16.77 -18.47
CA TRP A 423 16.64 17.64 -18.21
C TRP A 423 16.95 19.13 -18.39
N GLU A 424 18.22 19.53 -18.34
CA GLU A 424 18.64 20.92 -18.57
C GLU A 424 18.82 21.24 -20.06
N GLY A 425 19.11 20.22 -20.88
CA GLY A 425 19.39 20.36 -22.31
C GLY A 425 18.14 20.64 -23.17
N GLU A 426 17.04 19.93 -22.93
CA GLU A 426 15.84 20.01 -23.78
C GLU A 426 14.55 20.22 -22.97
N TYR A 427 13.63 21.05 -23.47
CA TYR A 427 12.36 21.35 -22.81
C TYR A 427 11.39 20.16 -22.84
N SER A 428 11.26 19.49 -23.99
CA SER A 428 10.27 18.44 -24.22
C SER A 428 10.86 17.07 -24.57
N TRP A 429 10.34 16.02 -23.91
CA TRP A 429 10.85 14.65 -24.03
C TRP A 429 9.74 13.62 -24.22
N ILE A 430 9.92 12.68 -25.13
CA ILE A 430 9.14 11.45 -25.22
C ILE A 430 10.05 10.28 -24.83
N LEU A 431 9.76 9.66 -23.69
CA LEU A 431 10.53 8.53 -23.16
C LEU A 431 9.82 7.23 -23.49
N VAL A 432 10.51 6.31 -24.18
CA VAL A 432 9.96 5.01 -24.56
C VAL A 432 10.76 3.89 -23.92
N GLY A 433 10.11 3.02 -23.15
CA GLY A 433 10.80 1.91 -22.51
C GLY A 433 9.93 1.05 -21.61
N GLY A 434 10.56 0.11 -20.91
CA GLY A 434 9.91 -0.85 -20.01
C GLY A 434 10.49 -0.76 -18.60
N ILE A 435 11.25 -1.78 -18.17
CA ILE A 435 11.82 -1.87 -16.81
C ILE A 435 12.70 -0.67 -16.42
N GLY A 436 13.35 -0.04 -17.40
CA GLY A 436 14.16 1.16 -17.16
C GLY A 436 13.37 2.40 -16.72
N LEU A 437 12.07 2.45 -17.02
CA LEU A 437 11.13 3.49 -16.59
C LEU A 437 10.37 3.12 -15.31
N ASP A 438 10.61 1.92 -14.78
CA ASP A 438 10.01 1.46 -13.52
C ASP A 438 10.73 2.10 -12.32
N ARG A 439 11.20 1.31 -11.35
CA ARG A 439 11.57 1.75 -9.97
C ARG A 439 12.65 2.84 -9.92
N GLY A 440 12.33 3.94 -9.24
CA GLY A 440 13.25 5.00 -8.81
C GLY A 440 13.79 5.94 -9.90
N PHE A 441 13.31 5.83 -11.14
CA PHE A 441 13.50 6.88 -12.14
C PHE A 441 12.42 7.96 -11.98
N THR A 442 12.82 9.23 -11.82
CA THR A 442 11.90 10.37 -11.78
C THR A 442 11.81 10.99 -13.16
N VAL A 443 10.59 11.06 -13.71
CA VAL A 443 10.32 11.72 -15.00
C VAL A 443 9.87 13.16 -14.72
N GLU A 444 10.70 14.13 -15.08
CA GLU A 444 10.36 15.54 -14.89
C GLU A 444 9.28 15.98 -15.86
N GLY A 445 8.31 16.79 -15.40
CA GLY A 445 7.27 17.33 -16.28
C GLY A 445 6.35 16.30 -16.94
N LEU A 446 6.28 15.05 -16.46
CA LEU A 446 5.43 14.01 -17.07
C LEU A 446 3.97 14.44 -17.12
N THR A 447 3.51 14.70 -18.34
CA THR A 447 2.20 15.25 -18.70
C THR A 447 1.33 14.16 -19.32
N VAL A 448 1.84 13.38 -20.28
CA VAL A 448 1.10 12.28 -20.90
C VAL A 448 1.75 10.93 -20.59
N SER A 449 0.95 9.97 -20.12
CA SER A 449 1.38 8.57 -19.92
C SER A 449 0.58 7.64 -20.83
N TYR A 450 1.24 6.85 -21.66
CA TYR A 450 0.61 5.90 -22.58
C TYR A 450 1.09 4.48 -22.28
N MET A 451 0.21 3.62 -21.78
CA MET A 451 0.57 2.28 -21.28
C MET A 451 -0.24 1.16 -21.96
N PRO A 452 0.09 0.79 -23.22
CA PRO A 452 -0.65 -0.19 -24.01
C PRO A 452 -0.25 -1.62 -23.64
N ARG A 453 -0.62 -2.07 -22.44
CA ARG A 453 -0.19 -3.38 -21.91
C ARG A 453 -1.18 -3.93 -20.91
N SER A 454 -1.23 -5.24 -20.72
CA SER A 454 -1.98 -5.83 -19.61
C SER A 454 -1.30 -5.57 -18.26
N THR A 455 -2.08 -5.68 -17.18
CA THR A 455 -1.64 -5.50 -15.78
C THR A 455 -0.52 -6.49 -15.40
N GLY A 456 -0.51 -7.68 -16.00
CA GLY A 456 0.41 -8.77 -15.70
C GLY A 456 0.02 -9.50 -14.41
N VAL A 457 0.97 -10.13 -13.71
CA VAL A 457 0.67 -10.74 -12.39
C VAL A 457 0.41 -9.62 -11.38
N GLY A 458 -0.86 -9.45 -10.99
CA GLY A 458 -1.44 -8.37 -10.17
C GLY A 458 -0.94 -8.25 -8.73
N ASN A 459 0.37 -8.13 -8.53
CA ASN A 459 0.93 -7.73 -7.24
C ASN A 459 0.82 -6.20 -7.12
N ALA A 460 0.31 -5.71 -5.98
CA ALA A 460 0.16 -4.27 -5.69
C ALA A 460 1.46 -3.46 -5.92
N ASP A 461 2.58 -4.03 -5.48
CA ASP A 461 3.96 -3.52 -5.69
C ASP A 461 4.27 -3.22 -7.17
N ASN A 462 3.86 -4.09 -8.08
CA ASN A 462 4.13 -3.93 -9.52
C ASN A 462 3.27 -2.82 -10.15
N ILE A 463 2.02 -2.65 -9.69
CA ILE A 463 1.11 -1.62 -10.19
C ILE A 463 1.62 -0.25 -9.74
N GLN A 464 1.92 -0.10 -8.45
CA GLN A 464 2.41 1.14 -7.87
C GLN A 464 3.69 1.65 -8.55
N GLN A 465 4.57 0.74 -8.95
CA GLN A 465 5.83 1.11 -9.59
C GLN A 465 5.71 1.60 -11.01
N ARG A 466 4.55 1.41 -11.63
CA ARG A 466 4.30 1.93 -12.97
C ARG A 466 3.58 3.27 -12.93
N ALA A 467 3.04 3.67 -11.78
CA ALA A 467 2.40 4.97 -11.57
C ALA A 467 3.42 6.12 -11.46
N ARG A 468 4.16 6.38 -12.55
CA ARG A 468 5.08 7.53 -12.66
C ARG A 468 4.34 8.86 -12.84
N PHE A 469 3.05 8.79 -13.16
CA PHE A 469 2.16 9.94 -13.25
C PHE A 469 1.77 10.52 -11.88
N PHE A 470 2.09 9.88 -10.76
CA PHE A 470 1.98 10.50 -9.43
C PHE A 470 3.12 11.50 -9.17
N GLY A 471 2.95 12.38 -8.17
CA GLY A 471 4.00 13.32 -7.75
C GLY A 471 3.56 14.77 -7.73
N TYR A 472 4.53 15.68 -7.64
CA TYR A 472 4.29 17.12 -7.52
C TYR A 472 3.93 17.76 -8.87
N LYS A 473 2.65 17.68 -9.23
CA LYS A 473 2.14 18.02 -10.58
C LYS A 473 0.98 19.01 -10.60
N LYS A 474 0.47 19.45 -9.43
CA LYS A 474 -0.76 20.26 -9.33
C LYS A 474 -0.78 21.45 -10.28
N ARG A 475 0.36 22.12 -10.47
CA ARG A 475 0.52 23.27 -11.38
C ARG A 475 0.19 22.99 -12.85
N TYR A 476 0.31 21.74 -13.31
CA TYR A 476 0.04 21.31 -14.68
C TYR A 476 -0.93 20.13 -14.74
N LEU A 477 -1.64 19.83 -13.64
CA LEU A 477 -2.56 18.71 -13.54
C LEU A 477 -3.62 18.73 -14.65
N GLY A 478 -4.11 19.92 -15.01
CA GLY A 478 -5.08 20.07 -16.08
C GLY A 478 -4.59 19.62 -17.46
N LEU A 479 -3.27 19.57 -17.67
CA LEU A 479 -2.66 19.06 -18.91
C LEU A 479 -2.41 17.55 -18.86
N CYS A 480 -2.57 16.90 -17.70
CA CYS A 480 -2.25 15.50 -17.57
C CYS A 480 -3.26 14.59 -18.28
N ARG A 481 -2.77 13.60 -19.03
CA ARG A 481 -3.58 12.52 -19.61
C ARG A 481 -2.91 11.17 -19.40
N ILE A 482 -3.67 10.19 -18.93
CA ILE A 482 -3.19 8.85 -18.61
C ILE A 482 -4.00 7.85 -19.45
N TYR A 483 -3.39 7.40 -20.53
CA TYR A 483 -3.94 6.41 -21.43
C TYR A 483 -3.65 5.00 -20.92
N LEU A 484 -4.72 4.28 -20.56
CA LEU A 484 -4.67 2.96 -19.93
C LEU A 484 -5.69 2.00 -20.56
N THR A 485 -5.39 0.71 -20.53
CA THR A 485 -6.39 -0.32 -20.83
C THR A 485 -7.42 -0.42 -19.69
N GLU A 486 -8.63 -0.91 -19.98
CA GLU A 486 -9.69 -1.11 -18.99
C GLU A 486 -9.21 -1.92 -17.76
N GLU A 487 -8.41 -2.97 -17.99
CA GLU A 487 -7.79 -3.76 -16.92
C GLU A 487 -6.91 -2.92 -15.99
N ASN A 488 -6.09 -2.01 -16.54
CA ASN A 488 -5.22 -1.16 -15.72
C ASN A 488 -6.02 -0.08 -15.00
N ILE A 489 -7.08 0.46 -15.63
CA ILE A 489 -7.96 1.46 -15.00
C ILE A 489 -8.59 0.86 -13.74
N SER A 490 -9.21 -0.33 -13.85
CA SER A 490 -9.75 -1.04 -12.68
C SER A 490 -8.65 -1.30 -11.66
N ALA A 491 -7.53 -1.89 -12.07
CA ALA A 491 -6.47 -2.27 -11.16
C ALA A 491 -5.84 -1.09 -10.40
N PHE A 492 -5.67 0.08 -11.03
CA PHE A 492 -5.20 1.28 -10.36
C PHE A 492 -6.28 1.85 -9.43
N THR A 493 -7.54 1.87 -9.85
CA THR A 493 -8.66 2.37 -9.02
C THR A 493 -8.79 1.54 -7.73
N ASP A 494 -8.81 0.22 -7.87
CA ASP A 494 -8.92 -0.72 -6.74
C ASP A 494 -7.70 -0.62 -5.81
N TYR A 495 -6.51 -0.51 -6.41
CA TYR A 495 -5.27 -0.29 -5.66
C TYR A 495 -5.31 1.00 -4.84
N VAL A 496 -5.75 2.12 -5.42
CA VAL A 496 -5.81 3.43 -4.76
C VAL A 496 -6.77 3.39 -3.57
N ARG A 497 -7.97 2.83 -3.77
CA ARG A 497 -8.97 2.69 -2.69
C ARG A 497 -8.42 1.84 -1.55
N HIS A 498 -7.80 0.72 -1.87
CA HIS A 498 -7.22 -0.19 -0.88
C HIS A 498 -6.08 0.45 -0.08
N GLU A 499 -5.18 1.16 -0.77
CA GLU A 499 -4.06 1.85 -0.12
C GLU A 499 -4.51 2.96 0.82
N GLU A 500 -5.50 3.75 0.42
CA GLU A 500 -6.04 4.80 1.28
C GLU A 500 -6.78 4.22 2.48
N ALA A 501 -7.49 3.10 2.33
CA ALA A 501 -8.09 2.38 3.45
C ALA A 501 -7.02 1.90 4.45
N ILE A 502 -5.90 1.31 3.98
CA ILE A 502 -4.79 0.90 4.84
C ILE A 502 -4.17 2.10 5.55
N ARG A 503 -3.83 3.16 4.80
CA ARG A 503 -3.22 4.37 5.38
C ARG A 503 -4.15 5.02 6.40
N GLY A 504 -5.44 5.11 6.11
CA GLY A 504 -6.47 5.64 7.02
C GLY A 504 -6.59 4.82 8.31
N SER A 505 -6.62 3.50 8.21
CA SER A 505 -6.64 2.60 9.37
C SER A 505 -5.39 2.76 10.24
N ILE A 506 -4.21 2.83 9.63
CA ILE A 506 -2.94 3.02 10.35
C ILE A 506 -2.91 4.40 11.01
N ARG A 507 -3.28 5.48 10.31
CA ARG A 507 -3.36 6.83 10.89
C ARG A 507 -4.27 6.87 12.11
N THR A 508 -5.47 6.29 11.99
CA THR A 508 -6.44 6.23 13.08
C THR A 508 -5.88 5.46 14.28
N HIS A 509 -5.27 4.30 14.03
CA HIS A 509 -4.67 3.48 15.09
C HIS A 509 -3.53 4.20 15.81
N LEU A 510 -2.59 4.78 15.07
CA LEU A 510 -1.46 5.53 15.64
C LEU A 510 -1.92 6.76 16.41
N SER A 511 -2.94 7.47 15.91
CA SER A 511 -3.53 8.64 16.61
C SER A 511 -4.16 8.29 17.96
N SER A 512 -4.57 7.02 18.15
CA SER A 512 -5.07 6.52 19.44
C SER A 512 -3.96 6.20 20.45
N GLY A 513 -2.69 6.49 20.13
CA GLY A 513 -1.53 6.26 20.99
C GLY A 513 -1.10 4.79 21.06
N LYS A 514 -1.55 3.95 20.13
CA LYS A 514 -1.20 2.53 20.04
C LYS A 514 -0.05 2.31 19.06
N THR A 515 0.76 1.28 19.32
CA THR A 515 1.90 0.91 18.47
C THR A 515 1.47 0.10 17.24
N LEU A 516 2.32 0.04 16.19
CA LEU A 516 2.04 -0.83 15.03
C LEU A 516 2.02 -2.32 15.41
N LYS A 517 2.71 -2.71 16.49
CA LYS A 517 2.61 -4.06 17.07
C LYS A 517 1.23 -4.40 17.61
N GLU A 518 0.44 -3.40 18.01
CA GLU A 518 -0.92 -3.56 18.52
C GLU A 518 -1.99 -3.38 17.44
N TRP A 519 -1.60 -2.95 16.24
CA TRP A 519 -2.53 -2.79 15.13
C TRP A 519 -3.05 -4.17 14.72
N ARG A 520 -4.38 -4.34 14.72
CA ARG A 520 -5.02 -5.56 14.20
C ARG A 520 -4.94 -5.51 12.69
N ARG A 521 -4.24 -6.48 12.10
CA ARG A 521 -3.94 -6.51 10.68
C ARG A 521 -5.13 -7.11 9.92
N THR A 522 -6.17 -6.32 9.75
CA THR A 522 -7.38 -6.66 8.98
C THR A 522 -7.29 -5.98 7.62
N TYR A 523 -7.28 -6.75 6.54
CA TYR A 523 -7.05 -6.26 5.17
C TYR A 523 -8.25 -6.55 4.27
N PRO A 524 -8.91 -5.54 3.72
CA PRO A 524 -9.78 -5.74 2.56
C PRO A 524 -8.90 -5.85 1.30
N LEU A 525 -8.85 -6.99 0.61
CA LEU A 525 -8.18 -7.05 -0.70
C LEU A 525 -9.18 -7.40 -1.79
N ASP A 526 -9.15 -6.63 -2.88
CA ASP A 526 -9.84 -6.98 -4.10
C ASP A 526 -9.47 -8.41 -4.56
N THR A 527 -10.45 -9.13 -5.11
CA THR A 527 -10.32 -10.46 -5.70
C THR A 527 -9.15 -10.64 -6.67
N ASN A 528 -8.73 -9.57 -7.36
CA ASN A 528 -7.71 -9.61 -8.41
C ASN A 528 -6.30 -9.16 -7.94
N LEU A 529 -6.17 -8.60 -6.73
CA LEU A 529 -4.92 -8.04 -6.23
C LEU A 529 -4.26 -8.92 -5.18
N LYS A 530 -2.97 -9.22 -5.36
CA LYS A 530 -2.12 -9.82 -4.33
C LYS A 530 -1.44 -8.72 -3.51
N PRO A 531 -1.54 -8.72 -2.16
CA PRO A 531 -0.99 -7.65 -1.32
C PRO A 531 0.52 -7.52 -1.46
N THR A 532 1.23 -8.65 -1.56
CA THR A 532 2.67 -8.72 -1.81
C THR A 532 3.04 -10.13 -2.29
N ARG A 533 4.33 -10.40 -2.48
CA ARG A 533 4.87 -11.71 -2.87
C ARG A 533 4.47 -12.77 -1.83
N SER A 534 3.82 -13.84 -2.28
CA SER A 534 3.31 -14.92 -1.42
C SER A 534 4.36 -15.63 -0.56
N SER A 535 5.65 -15.51 -0.93
CA SER A 535 6.77 -16.09 -0.20
C SER A 535 7.13 -15.34 1.08
N VAL A 536 6.70 -14.08 1.23
CA VAL A 536 7.00 -13.21 2.39
C VAL A 536 5.86 -13.24 3.43
N ILE A 537 4.65 -13.60 3.01
CA ILE A 537 3.46 -13.62 3.87
C ILE A 537 3.53 -14.83 4.80
N LEU A 538 3.86 -14.61 6.07
CA LEU A 538 3.92 -15.66 7.11
C LEU A 538 2.65 -15.78 7.93
N LEU A 539 1.86 -14.71 8.00
CA LEU A 539 0.58 -14.75 8.67
C LEU A 539 -0.34 -15.67 7.87
N GLU A 540 -1.00 -16.61 8.53
CA GLU A 540 -2.11 -17.36 7.95
C GLU A 540 -3.26 -16.38 7.71
N MET A 541 -3.19 -15.65 6.61
CA MET A 541 -4.28 -14.78 6.20
C MET A 541 -5.41 -15.70 5.73
N TYR A 542 -6.56 -15.67 6.41
CA TYR A 542 -7.72 -16.41 5.95
C TYR A 542 -8.25 -15.73 4.69
N GLN A 543 -8.15 -16.39 3.54
CA GLN A 543 -8.89 -16.00 2.36
C GLN A 543 -10.29 -16.56 2.53
N SER A 544 -11.32 -15.71 2.64
CA SER A 544 -12.68 -16.22 2.47
C SER A 544 -12.72 -16.90 1.10
N LYS A 545 -13.03 -18.20 1.08
CA LYS A 545 -13.15 -18.94 -0.18
C LYS A 545 -14.22 -18.19 -0.96
N GLY A 546 -13.86 -17.63 -2.11
CA GLY A 546 -14.69 -16.69 -2.88
C GLY A 546 -15.92 -17.29 -3.54
N LYS A 547 -16.77 -17.92 -2.72
CA LYS A 547 -18.18 -18.17 -2.94
C LYS A 547 -18.86 -17.78 -1.63
N GLY A 548 -19.87 -16.94 -1.72
CA GLY A 548 -20.86 -16.72 -0.68
C GLY A 548 -21.37 -18.04 -0.10
N GLY A 549 -21.90 -17.95 1.11
CA GLY A 549 -22.27 -19.13 1.86
C GLY A 549 -22.44 -18.87 3.34
N TRP A 550 -22.59 -19.96 4.08
CA TRP A 550 -22.87 -19.97 5.50
C TRP A 550 -21.59 -19.81 6.34
N VAL A 551 -21.60 -18.83 7.24
CA VAL A 551 -20.69 -18.67 8.37
C VAL A 551 -21.43 -19.12 9.63
N VAL A 552 -20.89 -20.10 10.34
CA VAL A 552 -21.57 -20.77 11.46
C VAL A 552 -20.55 -21.13 12.54
N PRO A 553 -20.77 -20.75 13.81
CA PRO A 553 -19.86 -21.11 14.89
C PRO A 553 -19.85 -22.64 15.11
N ALA A 554 -18.67 -23.21 15.24
CA ALA A 554 -18.47 -24.65 15.43
C ALA A 554 -18.66 -25.09 16.89
N HIS A 555 -18.35 -24.21 17.85
CA HIS A 555 -18.28 -24.48 19.29
C HIS A 555 -19.05 -23.45 20.17
N PRO A 556 -20.31 -23.09 19.85
CA PRO A 556 -21.04 -22.02 20.57
C PRO A 556 -21.49 -22.39 22.00
N PHE A 557 -21.12 -23.56 22.53
CA PHE A 557 -21.69 -24.15 23.76
C PHE A 557 -20.69 -24.39 24.90
N ASP A 558 -19.40 -24.13 24.70
CA ASP A 558 -18.35 -24.58 25.63
C ASP A 558 -18.11 -23.65 26.84
N ASP A 559 -18.84 -22.55 26.94
CA ASP A 559 -18.79 -21.65 28.10
C ASP A 559 -20.18 -21.25 28.59
N ALA A 560 -20.46 -21.44 29.87
CA ALA A 560 -21.78 -21.17 30.43
C ALA A 560 -22.07 -19.67 30.57
N GLU A 561 -21.04 -18.85 30.83
CA GLU A 561 -21.17 -17.40 30.98
C GLU A 561 -21.42 -16.77 29.61
N VAL A 562 -20.59 -17.10 28.61
CA VAL A 562 -20.77 -16.66 27.23
C VAL A 562 -22.13 -17.09 26.66
N VAL A 563 -22.56 -18.31 26.93
CA VAL A 563 -23.89 -18.78 26.51
C VAL A 563 -25.00 -17.97 27.16
N ALA A 564 -24.88 -17.57 28.44
CA ALA A 564 -25.87 -16.74 29.10
C ALA A 564 -25.97 -15.35 28.48
N GLU A 565 -24.83 -14.71 28.23
CA GLU A 565 -24.79 -13.37 27.62
C GLU A 565 -25.29 -13.38 26.18
N ASN A 566 -24.91 -14.39 25.40
CA ASN A 566 -25.43 -14.54 24.03
C ASN A 566 -26.96 -14.73 24.02
N ARG A 567 -27.56 -15.31 25.07
CA ARG A 567 -29.03 -15.40 25.18
C ARG A 567 -29.63 -14.02 25.35
N GLU A 568 -29.06 -13.20 26.23
CA GLU A 568 -29.50 -11.82 26.44
C GLU A 568 -29.37 -11.00 25.15
N THR A 569 -28.26 -11.14 24.43
CA THR A 569 -28.06 -10.48 23.13
C THR A 569 -29.11 -10.92 22.11
N VAL A 570 -29.39 -12.21 21.99
CA VAL A 570 -30.42 -12.72 21.07
C VAL A 570 -31.83 -12.26 21.48
N ASP A 571 -32.16 -12.27 22.78
CA ASP A 571 -33.45 -11.80 23.26
C ASP A 571 -33.63 -10.31 22.99
N ARG A 572 -32.55 -9.51 23.08
CA ARG A 572 -32.54 -8.11 22.67
C ARG A 572 -32.80 -7.95 21.18
N ILE A 573 -32.09 -8.69 20.32
CA ILE A 573 -32.31 -8.66 18.87
C ILE A 573 -33.78 -8.94 18.56
N LEU A 574 -34.34 -10.02 19.13
CA LEU A 574 -35.72 -10.45 18.89
C LEU A 574 -36.80 -9.55 19.53
N GLY A 575 -36.40 -8.56 20.33
CA GLY A 575 -37.26 -7.52 20.91
C GLY A 575 -37.08 -6.14 20.26
N SER A 576 -36.03 -5.92 19.47
CA SER A 576 -35.71 -4.61 18.88
C SER A 576 -36.32 -4.37 17.50
N PHE A 577 -36.83 -5.41 16.82
CA PHE A 577 -37.33 -5.30 15.45
C PHE A 577 -38.73 -5.89 15.30
N ASP A 578 -39.43 -5.45 14.24
CA ASP A 578 -40.72 -6.00 13.86
C ASP A 578 -40.57 -7.31 13.08
N TYR A 579 -41.34 -8.32 13.49
CA TYR A 579 -41.33 -9.65 12.91
C TYR A 579 -42.73 -10.10 12.49
N SER A 580 -42.76 -10.93 11.45
CA SER A 580 -43.96 -11.63 10.98
C SER A 580 -43.68 -13.15 10.93
N ALA A 581 -44.74 -13.96 10.93
CA ALA A 581 -44.59 -15.39 10.65
C ALA A 581 -44.37 -15.59 9.14
N TYR A 582 -43.47 -16.49 8.75
CA TYR A 582 -43.17 -16.82 7.36
C TYR A 582 -43.35 -18.31 7.09
N GLY A 583 -44.09 -18.66 6.06
CA GLY A 583 -44.27 -20.02 5.58
C GLY A 583 -44.82 -20.04 4.16
N GLU A 584 -44.59 -21.14 3.45
CA GLU A 584 -45.07 -21.33 2.07
C GLU A 584 -46.14 -22.44 2.00
N GLU A 585 -46.84 -22.50 0.87
CA GLU A 585 -47.89 -23.50 0.66
C GLU A 585 -47.34 -24.93 0.78
N GLY A 586 -48.00 -25.74 1.62
CA GLY A 586 -47.61 -27.12 1.90
C GLY A 586 -46.73 -27.31 3.14
N TRP A 587 -46.20 -26.23 3.72
CA TRP A 587 -45.46 -26.32 4.98
C TRP A 587 -46.39 -26.63 6.15
N ASN A 588 -45.91 -27.40 7.12
CA ASN A 588 -46.65 -27.66 8.36
C ASN A 588 -46.31 -26.64 9.46
N ASP A 589 -47.08 -26.65 10.55
CA ASP A 589 -46.93 -25.72 11.68
C ASP A 589 -45.52 -25.74 12.31
N LEU A 590 -44.80 -26.87 12.22
CA LEU A 590 -43.43 -27.00 12.73
C LEU A 590 -42.37 -26.45 11.78
N GLN A 591 -42.74 -26.07 10.56
CA GLN A 591 -41.87 -25.53 9.51
C GLN A 591 -42.08 -24.03 9.29
N ILE A 592 -43.20 -23.48 9.76
CA ILE A 592 -43.44 -22.03 9.75
C ILE A 592 -42.37 -21.36 10.61
N VAL A 593 -41.69 -20.36 10.03
CA VAL A 593 -40.73 -19.51 10.73
C VAL A 593 -41.52 -18.51 11.59
N PRO A 594 -41.45 -18.58 12.93
CA PRO A 594 -42.31 -17.77 13.80
C PRO A 594 -42.01 -16.28 13.77
N LYS A 595 -40.74 -15.92 13.55
CA LYS A 595 -40.26 -14.53 13.49
C LYS A 595 -39.34 -14.34 12.29
N PHE A 596 -39.80 -13.58 11.32
CA PHE A 596 -39.10 -13.24 10.09
C PHE A 596 -39.23 -11.75 9.77
N SER A 597 -38.15 -11.15 9.29
CA SER A 597 -38.13 -9.80 8.73
C SER A 597 -37.09 -9.68 7.61
N ASN A 598 -37.41 -8.97 6.54
CA ASN A 598 -36.49 -8.59 5.45
C ASN A 598 -36.31 -7.08 5.31
N ARG A 599 -36.69 -6.33 6.35
CA ARG A 599 -36.72 -4.86 6.35
C ARG A 599 -35.72 -4.22 7.31
N ILE A 600 -34.93 -5.04 8.01
CA ILE A 600 -33.98 -4.56 9.01
C ILE A 600 -32.80 -3.92 8.29
N ALA A 601 -32.47 -2.67 8.61
CA ALA A 601 -31.25 -2.05 8.12
C ALA A 601 -30.04 -2.77 8.75
N LEU A 602 -29.02 -3.07 7.96
CA LEU A 602 -27.84 -3.78 8.46
C LEU A 602 -27.11 -2.97 9.54
N ALA A 603 -27.06 -1.65 9.38
CA ALA A 603 -26.48 -0.71 10.35
C ALA A 603 -27.12 -0.80 11.75
N ASP A 604 -28.42 -1.10 11.83
CA ASP A 604 -29.15 -1.14 13.10
C ASP A 604 -28.92 -2.44 13.88
N ILE A 605 -28.81 -3.56 13.17
CA ILE A 605 -28.63 -4.89 13.79
C ILE A 605 -27.16 -5.23 14.07
N LEU A 606 -26.24 -4.66 13.28
CA LEU A 606 -24.81 -4.98 13.34
C LEU A 606 -24.19 -4.75 14.74
N PRO A 607 -24.43 -3.61 15.44
CA PRO A 607 -23.91 -3.40 16.80
C PRO A 607 -24.43 -4.40 17.83
N MET A 608 -25.57 -5.05 17.55
CA MET A 608 -26.12 -6.10 18.41
C MET A 608 -25.47 -7.45 18.11
N ILE A 609 -25.21 -7.74 16.82
CA ILE A 609 -24.54 -8.97 16.38
C ILE A 609 -23.09 -9.01 16.85
N GLU A 610 -22.39 -7.87 16.84
CA GLU A 610 -21.00 -7.72 17.34
C GLU A 610 -20.84 -8.17 18.80
N GLN A 611 -21.91 -8.08 19.60
CA GLN A 611 -21.88 -8.42 21.02
C GLN A 611 -21.92 -9.93 21.28
N LEU A 612 -22.09 -10.77 20.24
CA LEU A 612 -22.03 -12.21 20.39
C LEU A 612 -20.58 -12.65 20.64
N ARG A 613 -20.39 -13.45 21.69
CA ARG A 613 -19.05 -13.89 22.11
C ARG A 613 -18.88 -15.39 21.88
N TYR A 614 -17.65 -15.80 21.63
CA TYR A 614 -17.27 -17.20 21.48
C TYR A 614 -15.99 -17.48 22.28
N LYS A 615 -15.90 -18.68 22.85
CA LYS A 615 -14.72 -19.10 23.63
C LYS A 615 -13.57 -19.57 22.74
N TRP A 616 -13.90 -20.26 21.65
CA TRP A 616 -12.92 -20.88 20.78
C TRP A 616 -12.27 -19.84 19.85
N PRO A 617 -10.93 -19.84 19.70
CA PRO A 617 -10.24 -18.88 18.84
C PRO A 617 -10.76 -18.86 17.41
N ASP A 618 -11.04 -20.03 16.82
CA ASP A 618 -11.56 -20.15 15.45
C ASP A 618 -12.93 -19.46 15.28
N ASP A 619 -13.86 -19.67 16.21
CA ASP A 619 -15.20 -19.05 16.17
C ASP A 619 -15.12 -17.54 16.41
N THR A 620 -14.27 -17.10 17.35
CA THR A 620 -14.04 -15.67 17.61
C THR A 620 -13.46 -14.97 16.39
N LEU A 621 -12.55 -15.63 15.70
CA LEU A 621 -11.95 -15.13 14.47
C LEU A 621 -12.97 -15.07 13.33
N GLU A 622 -13.73 -16.15 13.08
CA GLU A 622 -14.78 -16.17 12.06
C GLU A 622 -15.86 -15.11 12.33
N HIS A 623 -16.22 -14.91 13.60
CA HIS A 623 -17.17 -13.87 13.98
C HIS A 623 -16.61 -12.46 13.76
N SER A 624 -15.38 -12.20 14.20
CA SER A 624 -14.72 -10.91 13.96
C SER A 624 -14.61 -10.62 12.46
N ALA A 625 -14.35 -11.66 11.66
CA ALA A 625 -14.30 -11.56 10.22
C ALA A 625 -15.62 -11.20 9.57
N LEU A 626 -16.68 -11.84 10.05
CA LEU A 626 -18.03 -11.52 9.64
C LEU A 626 -18.36 -10.04 9.95
N ILE A 627 -18.11 -9.57 11.18
CA ILE A 627 -18.42 -8.20 11.59
C ILE A 627 -17.73 -7.18 10.67
N LEU A 628 -16.43 -7.32 10.44
CA LEU A 628 -15.67 -6.42 9.56
C LEU A 628 -16.21 -6.38 8.13
N GLY A 629 -16.62 -7.54 7.60
CA GLY A 629 -17.28 -7.62 6.30
C GLY A 629 -18.60 -6.84 6.28
N LEU A 630 -19.43 -6.99 7.32
CA LEU A 630 -20.72 -6.32 7.43
C LEU A 630 -20.58 -4.80 7.67
N GLU A 631 -19.62 -4.36 8.50
CA GLU A 631 -19.34 -2.94 8.74
C GLU A 631 -18.98 -2.22 7.45
N ARG A 632 -18.18 -2.88 6.61
CA ARG A 632 -17.83 -2.34 5.30
C ARG A 632 -19.04 -2.23 4.38
N MET A 633 -19.90 -3.24 4.34
CA MET A 633 -21.12 -3.19 3.54
C MET A 633 -22.02 -2.02 3.96
N VAL A 634 -22.07 -1.71 5.25
CA VAL A 634 -22.77 -0.53 5.78
C VAL A 634 -22.04 0.77 5.40
N ALA A 635 -20.71 0.78 5.35
CA ALA A 635 -19.96 1.96 4.93
C ALA A 635 -20.13 2.26 3.42
N ASP A 636 -20.20 1.22 2.59
CA ASP A 636 -20.36 1.32 1.13
C ASP A 636 -21.82 1.63 0.75
N ASP A 637 -22.80 1.05 1.45
CA ASP A 637 -24.23 1.33 1.31
C ASP A 637 -24.90 1.46 2.70
N PRO A 638 -25.01 2.69 3.24
CA PRO A 638 -25.63 2.93 4.55
C PRO A 638 -27.08 2.48 4.66
N ASP A 639 -27.79 2.36 3.54
CA ASP A 639 -29.20 1.97 3.48
C ASP A 639 -29.41 0.46 3.25
N ILE A 640 -28.32 -0.33 3.20
CA ILE A 640 -28.38 -1.77 2.93
C ILE A 640 -29.24 -2.50 3.97
N ARG A 641 -30.12 -3.38 3.48
CA ARG A 641 -31.02 -4.19 4.32
C ARG A 641 -30.54 -5.63 4.46
N CYS A 642 -30.99 -6.30 5.52
CA CYS A 642 -30.77 -7.72 5.74
C CYS A 642 -32.06 -8.49 6.00
N SER A 643 -31.99 -9.81 5.82
CA SER A 643 -33.06 -10.75 6.17
C SER A 643 -32.72 -11.47 7.47
N LEU A 644 -33.65 -11.55 8.42
CA LEU A 644 -33.50 -12.29 9.67
C LEU A 644 -34.61 -13.32 9.82
N TYR A 645 -34.23 -14.57 10.05
CA TYR A 645 -35.11 -15.68 10.39
C TYR A 645 -34.77 -16.17 11.80
N ALA A 646 -35.73 -16.20 12.72
CA ALA A 646 -35.55 -16.83 14.02
C ALA A 646 -36.35 -18.13 14.07
N LEU A 647 -35.70 -19.24 13.69
CA LEU A 647 -36.40 -20.48 13.36
C LEU A 647 -36.76 -21.31 14.59
N SER A 648 -35.82 -21.48 15.52
CA SER A 648 -35.95 -22.45 16.62
C SER A 648 -35.53 -21.80 17.93
N GLY A 649 -36.34 -21.92 18.96
CA GLY A 649 -36.04 -21.39 20.30
C GLY A 649 -37.28 -21.33 21.18
N PRO A 650 -37.21 -20.70 22.37
CA PRO A 650 -38.38 -20.54 23.23
C PRO A 650 -39.59 -19.89 22.53
N TRP A 651 -39.34 -19.03 21.53
CA TRP A 651 -40.37 -18.38 20.72
C TRP A 651 -41.03 -19.28 19.67
N SER A 652 -40.44 -20.43 19.32
CA SER A 652 -40.98 -21.29 18.26
C SER A 652 -41.99 -22.31 18.76
N GLY A 653 -42.15 -22.46 20.07
CA GLY A 653 -43.02 -23.48 20.66
C GLY A 653 -42.56 -24.93 20.44
N VAL A 654 -41.39 -25.12 19.83
CA VAL A 654 -40.84 -26.44 19.47
C VAL A 654 -39.50 -26.66 20.18
N GLU A 655 -39.45 -27.66 21.05
CA GLU A 655 -38.20 -28.05 21.73
C GLU A 655 -37.22 -28.64 20.71
N SER A 656 -36.18 -27.86 20.36
CA SER A 656 -35.23 -28.23 19.33
C SER A 656 -33.94 -28.75 19.95
N LYS A 657 -33.65 -30.04 19.75
CA LYS A 657 -32.46 -30.74 20.25
C LYS A 657 -31.43 -30.95 19.14
N ARG A 658 -30.14 -30.83 19.49
CA ARG A 658 -28.99 -31.14 18.63
C ARG A 658 -27.97 -31.98 19.37
N THR A 659 -27.23 -32.81 18.64
CA THR A 659 -26.21 -33.70 19.23
C THR A 659 -24.83 -33.31 18.72
N LEU A 660 -23.84 -33.37 19.62
CA LEU A 660 -22.44 -33.15 19.30
C LEU A 660 -21.81 -34.38 18.63
N THR A 661 -20.74 -34.16 17.87
CA THR A 661 -19.87 -35.22 17.34
C THR A 661 -19.02 -35.83 18.46
N GLU A 662 -18.45 -37.01 18.19
CA GLU A 662 -17.50 -37.70 19.09
C GLU A 662 -16.05 -37.22 18.94
N LYS A 663 -15.78 -36.32 17.99
CA LYS A 663 -14.44 -35.77 17.72
C LYS A 663 -14.07 -34.72 18.77
N GLU A 664 -12.79 -34.53 19.04
CA GLU A 664 -12.29 -33.40 19.83
C GLU A 664 -11.56 -32.38 18.92
N PRO A 665 -11.95 -31.09 18.94
CA PRO A 665 -13.07 -30.54 19.70
C PRO A 665 -14.44 -30.92 19.09
N ALA A 666 -15.43 -31.12 19.97
CA ALA A 666 -16.76 -31.57 19.58
C ALA A 666 -17.49 -30.48 18.79
N ARG A 667 -18.28 -30.87 17.78
CA ARG A 667 -19.04 -29.94 16.91
C ARG A 667 -20.50 -30.36 16.81
N ILE A 668 -21.38 -29.45 16.42
CA ILE A 668 -22.79 -29.80 16.17
C ILE A 668 -22.88 -30.67 14.91
N ARG A 669 -23.51 -31.86 15.02
CA ARG A 669 -23.56 -32.83 13.91
C ARG A 669 -24.38 -32.35 12.71
N ALA A 670 -25.52 -31.71 12.95
CA ALA A 670 -26.39 -31.18 11.92
C ALA A 670 -27.10 -29.94 12.46
N LEU A 671 -26.68 -28.73 12.06
CA LEU A 671 -27.28 -27.49 12.55
C LEU A 671 -28.69 -27.29 11.96
N PHE A 672 -28.77 -27.23 10.64
CA PHE A 672 -29.98 -26.91 9.90
C PHE A 672 -30.94 -28.09 9.83
N GLN A 673 -32.24 -27.79 9.92
CA GLN A 673 -33.29 -28.76 9.60
C GLN A 673 -33.25 -29.09 8.10
N GLY A 674 -33.23 -30.38 7.76
CA GLY A 674 -33.21 -30.85 6.38
C GLY A 674 -34.51 -30.59 5.63
N SER A 675 -34.48 -30.79 4.31
CA SER A 675 -35.66 -30.69 3.45
C SER A 675 -36.69 -31.76 3.76
N ASN A 676 -37.95 -31.49 3.44
CA ASN A 676 -39.06 -32.42 3.53
C ASN A 676 -39.92 -32.33 2.28
N ALA A 677 -39.75 -33.29 1.37
CA ALA A 677 -40.46 -33.36 0.10
C ALA A 677 -41.98 -33.53 0.27
N ARG A 678 -42.48 -34.06 1.41
CA ARG A 678 -43.93 -34.23 1.64
C ARG A 678 -44.64 -32.91 1.94
N THR A 679 -43.91 -31.94 2.44
CA THR A 679 -44.43 -30.63 2.86
C THR A 679 -43.83 -29.51 2.03
N ASN A 680 -43.17 -29.82 0.91
CA ASN A 680 -42.43 -28.88 0.08
C ASN A 680 -41.43 -28.00 0.85
N TYR A 681 -40.96 -28.45 2.02
CA TYR A 681 -40.05 -27.65 2.84
C TYR A 681 -38.63 -27.80 2.29
N PRO A 682 -37.97 -26.72 1.85
CA PRO A 682 -36.67 -26.80 1.19
C PRO A 682 -35.52 -27.09 2.17
N GLY A 683 -35.77 -26.99 3.47
CA GLY A 683 -34.76 -27.09 4.52
C GLY A 683 -34.30 -25.71 4.98
N ALA A 684 -33.89 -25.59 6.25
CA ALA A 684 -33.52 -24.31 6.85
C ALA A 684 -32.32 -23.66 6.14
N SER A 685 -31.35 -24.46 5.68
CA SER A 685 -30.16 -23.95 4.96
C SER A 685 -30.48 -23.34 3.59
N ALA A 686 -31.67 -23.58 3.04
CA ALA A 686 -32.14 -23.01 1.79
C ALA A 686 -32.92 -21.70 1.98
N LEU A 687 -33.28 -21.35 3.23
CA LEU A 687 -33.95 -20.09 3.55
C LEU A 687 -32.94 -18.95 3.60
N VAL A 688 -32.57 -18.47 2.42
CA VAL A 688 -31.61 -17.38 2.20
C VAL A 688 -32.14 -16.38 1.20
N SER A 689 -31.79 -15.11 1.38
CA SER A 689 -31.98 -14.09 0.35
C SER A 689 -30.87 -14.20 -0.70
N ALA A 690 -31.24 -14.11 -1.98
CA ALA A 690 -30.27 -13.97 -3.07
C ALA A 690 -29.66 -12.55 -3.12
N GLU A 691 -30.38 -11.57 -2.56
CA GLU A 691 -30.07 -10.16 -2.69
C GLU A 691 -29.34 -9.62 -1.45
N THR A 692 -29.69 -10.06 -0.25
CA THR A 692 -29.24 -9.44 1.01
C THR A 692 -28.53 -10.44 1.91
N VAL A 693 -27.71 -9.95 2.84
CA VAL A 693 -27.20 -10.77 3.96
C VAL A 693 -28.39 -11.40 4.69
N THR A 694 -28.25 -12.68 5.02
CA THR A 694 -29.28 -13.42 5.75
C THR A 694 -28.74 -13.91 7.09
N PHE A 695 -29.43 -13.56 8.17
CA PHE A 695 -29.19 -14.06 9.52
C PHE A 695 -30.22 -15.13 9.88
N GLN A 696 -29.76 -16.24 10.43
CA GLN A 696 -30.60 -17.24 11.08
C GLN A 696 -30.23 -17.36 12.55
N ILE A 697 -31.21 -17.15 13.42
CA ILE A 697 -31.07 -17.30 14.86
C ILE A 697 -31.70 -18.63 15.28
N HIS A 698 -30.93 -19.41 16.04
CA HIS A 698 -31.36 -20.64 16.67
C HIS A 698 -31.02 -20.64 18.16
N ARG A 699 -31.89 -21.25 18.98
CA ARG A 699 -31.63 -21.64 20.36
C ARG A 699 -31.92 -23.13 20.52
N TYR A 700 -30.87 -23.93 20.69
CA TYR A 700 -30.96 -25.39 20.76
C TYR A 700 -30.59 -25.94 22.14
N HIS A 701 -31.23 -27.04 22.54
CA HIS A 701 -30.67 -27.90 23.58
C HIS A 701 -29.63 -28.84 22.97
N ILE A 702 -28.37 -28.66 23.34
CA ILE A 702 -27.22 -29.38 22.79
C ILE A 702 -26.85 -30.54 23.71
N GLN A 703 -26.90 -31.76 23.21
CA GLN A 703 -26.57 -32.98 23.93
C GLN A 703 -25.20 -33.51 23.50
N THR A 704 -24.37 -33.94 24.45
CA THR A 704 -23.09 -34.60 24.15
C THR A 704 -23.31 -35.93 23.43
N ALA A 705 -22.34 -36.37 22.63
CA ALA A 705 -22.46 -37.62 21.85
C ALA A 705 -22.77 -38.84 22.73
N ASN A 706 -22.15 -38.91 23.92
CA ASN A 706 -22.40 -39.96 24.91
C ASN A 706 -23.73 -39.83 25.68
N LYS A 707 -24.56 -38.82 25.35
CA LYS A 707 -25.86 -38.50 25.98
C LYS A 707 -25.82 -38.16 27.48
N LYS A 708 -24.65 -38.06 28.10
CA LYS A 708 -24.50 -37.84 29.55
C LYS A 708 -24.70 -36.38 29.98
N ARG A 709 -24.47 -35.41 29.09
CA ARG A 709 -24.59 -33.98 29.39
C ARG A 709 -25.46 -33.30 28.34
N MET A 710 -26.28 -32.35 28.80
CA MET A 710 -27.09 -31.49 27.94
C MET A 710 -26.88 -30.04 28.37
N ILE A 711 -26.56 -29.19 27.40
CA ILE A 711 -26.43 -27.75 27.55
C ILE A 711 -27.69 -27.18 26.93
N ARG A 712 -28.54 -26.55 27.75
CA ARG A 712 -29.84 -26.10 27.30
C ARG A 712 -29.70 -24.77 26.59
N ASP A 713 -30.56 -24.55 25.59
CA ASP A 713 -30.91 -23.21 25.15
C ASP A 713 -29.71 -22.38 24.70
N VAL A 714 -28.85 -23.01 23.89
CA VAL A 714 -27.61 -22.42 23.36
C VAL A 714 -27.95 -21.58 22.13
N PRO A 715 -27.69 -20.25 22.16
CA PRO A 715 -27.86 -19.38 21.01
C PRO A 715 -26.82 -19.66 19.92
N ILE A 716 -27.26 -19.65 18.67
CA ILE A 716 -26.43 -19.82 17.49
C ILE A 716 -26.92 -18.83 16.43
N LEU A 717 -26.00 -17.99 15.96
CA LEU A 717 -26.20 -17.15 14.79
C LEU A 717 -25.52 -17.82 13.60
N ALA A 718 -26.29 -18.14 12.56
CA ALA A 718 -25.78 -18.54 11.27
C ALA A 718 -25.99 -17.40 10.28
N THR A 719 -24.95 -17.03 9.54
CA THR A 719 -25.00 -15.90 8.61
C THR A 719 -24.69 -16.37 7.21
N HIS A 720 -25.56 -16.08 6.25
CA HIS A 720 -25.34 -16.33 4.84
C HIS A 720 -25.09 -15.02 4.10
N ILE A 721 -23.98 -14.96 3.38
CA ILE A 721 -23.63 -13.82 2.51
C ILE A 721 -23.79 -14.27 1.05
N PRO A 722 -24.65 -13.63 0.25
CA PRO A 722 -24.76 -13.91 -1.19
C PRO A 722 -23.45 -13.70 -1.93
N ASP A 723 -23.20 -14.48 -3.00
CA ASP A 723 -22.00 -14.38 -3.84
C ASP A 723 -21.71 -12.94 -4.30
N ARG A 724 -22.76 -12.20 -4.70
CA ARG A 724 -22.65 -10.82 -5.21
C ARG A 724 -22.20 -9.80 -4.17
N LEU A 725 -22.40 -10.10 -2.88
CA LEU A 725 -22.07 -9.22 -1.75
C LEU A 725 -20.73 -9.58 -1.10
N MET A 726 -20.09 -10.65 -1.56
CA MET A 726 -18.82 -11.11 -1.02
C MET A 726 -17.65 -10.40 -1.68
N GLU A 727 -17.04 -9.48 -0.94
CA GLU A 727 -15.65 -9.09 -1.16
C GLU A 727 -14.71 -9.91 -0.26
N ARG A 728 -13.54 -10.31 -0.78
CA ARG A 728 -12.60 -11.16 -0.02
C ARG A 728 -11.87 -10.33 1.03
N VAL A 729 -12.35 -10.39 2.27
CA VAL A 729 -11.62 -9.85 3.42
C VAL A 729 -10.55 -10.86 3.86
N TRP A 730 -9.33 -10.39 4.05
CA TRP A 730 -8.25 -11.15 4.67
C TRP A 730 -8.05 -10.69 6.11
N ILE A 731 -8.03 -11.63 7.03
CA ILE A 731 -7.88 -11.34 8.46
C ILE A 731 -6.73 -12.16 9.00
N GLU A 732 -5.86 -11.50 9.78
CA GLU A 732 -4.80 -12.11 10.56
C GLU A 732 -5.41 -13.08 11.58
N ARG A 733 -5.02 -14.36 11.49
CA ARG A 733 -5.32 -15.41 12.49
C ARG A 733 -4.69 -15.14 13.84
#